data_AF-A0AAU2I590-F1
#
_entry.id   AF-A0AAU2I590-F1
#
_cell.length_a   1.000
_cell.length_b   1.000
_cell.length_c   1.000
_cell.angle_alpha   90.00
_cell.angle_beta   90.00
_cell.angle_gamma   90.00
#
_symmetry.space_group_name_H-M   'P 1'
#
loop_
_entity.id
_entity.type
_entity.pdbx_description
1 polymer ?
#
loop_
_entity_poly.entity_id
_entity_poly.type
_entity_poly.pdbx_seq_one_letter_code
_entity_poly.pdbx_strand_id
1 'polypeptide(L)'
;MPLAVAAALASVLLPAGAATAGEPPAVVLHAAPDGGGKACSSGHPCSVEGAKDRVRHLNPSGRARDVVVELADGTYRLDKPLEFGPEDSGRGAHRVTWTAARGAHPVLSGALKVTHWTLHDKDKNIWEAPLPKGLDTRQVYVDGKRAPISQATPGELNLSFAASSGGYTTTPATWGPDLLAAVGADALRRVEFVYTGGNGPWTQSRCRIESAQSPTLLMQQPCWGNVTKRPTFTQASGSLPSMKAGTAPTRIENAYPFLHPGQWYVDQERGVLDYIPATGTDIKSLDVEVPRLSTLVKGTGTLDAPVRNLTFSGLDFAYATWLEPSSPAGFADVQDNLRLTGDDPARPQGTCTFGTPPGTCPFGALTRQPGNVQFTAAHNIVLRGNTFTHLGAAGLVLEHGSRDNTVEGNTFADISGNGIILGSTTDPHPSDAGADDREINSGNTLANNLIHHAGADYPSAAGITLFFTQHTLVTHNELRDLPYTGISAGVIQGHVDNAAHPENSTNINSDNTISHNLIHRYMQVLKDGGAVYVEGHQGQTIEAAGGSVDRAASIAHGLTVADNVAYDQGNVNFTWYDDAGAQWLNWTGNLEWGAKQAQGGCQTTGHLDYVGNVQSGLTGEFHCSPPVPVDTRIEGNRAIPSTPDAADLPADTVAQAGLTGGWQRLTTSTAPGVGYAHKAAAGGGVLVAGHGFGPDTRVDFDGVPATGITILSNGVLHAVPPAGADPVRVTVTTHAGSATAVLS
;
A
#
# COMPACT_ATOMS: atom_id res chain seq x y z
N MET A 1 -49.03 -44.12 -49.34
CA MET A 1 -49.91 -42.93 -49.24
C MET A 1 -50.13 -42.61 -47.77
N PRO A 2 -49.44 -41.61 -47.19
CA PRO A 2 -49.79 -41.09 -45.88
C PRO A 2 -50.63 -39.82 -45.98
N LEU A 3 -51.69 -39.75 -45.16
CA LEU A 3 -52.57 -38.61 -44.99
C LEU A 3 -51.86 -37.43 -44.31
N ALA A 4 -52.11 -36.23 -44.80
CA ALA A 4 -51.71 -34.96 -44.21
C ALA A 4 -52.63 -34.58 -43.03
N VAL A 5 -52.04 -34.13 -41.92
CA VAL A 5 -52.73 -33.48 -40.80
C VAL A 5 -52.29 -32.02 -40.76
N ALA A 6 -53.24 -31.11 -40.95
CA ALA A 6 -53.05 -29.67 -40.86
C ALA A 6 -53.13 -29.21 -39.39
N ALA A 7 -52.11 -28.49 -38.92
CA ALA A 7 -52.09 -27.85 -37.61
C ALA A 7 -52.57 -26.39 -37.74
N ALA A 8 -53.60 -26.03 -36.96
CA ALA A 8 -54.10 -24.67 -36.84
C ALA A 8 -53.26 -23.89 -35.81
N LEU A 9 -52.67 -22.76 -36.23
CA LEU A 9 -52.03 -21.79 -35.32
C LEU A 9 -53.10 -20.92 -34.65
N ALA A 10 -53.15 -20.96 -33.32
CA ALA A 10 -53.87 -19.98 -32.51
C ALA A 10 -52.97 -18.77 -32.24
N SER A 11 -53.37 -17.61 -32.75
CA SER A 11 -52.72 -16.32 -32.51
C SER A 11 -53.03 -15.81 -31.09
N VAL A 12 -52.02 -15.81 -30.21
CA VAL A 12 -52.07 -15.16 -28.91
C VAL A 12 -51.80 -13.66 -29.11
N LEU A 13 -52.80 -12.82 -28.81
CA LEU A 13 -52.65 -11.37 -28.74
C LEU A 13 -51.83 -11.01 -27.49
N LEU A 14 -50.59 -10.55 -27.70
CA LEU A 14 -49.77 -9.92 -26.65
C LEU A 14 -50.38 -8.55 -26.28
N PRO A 15 -50.50 -8.20 -24.99
CA PRO A 15 -50.90 -6.86 -24.60
C PRO A 15 -49.80 -5.86 -25.00
N ALA A 16 -50.22 -4.72 -25.53
CA ALA A 16 -49.33 -3.62 -25.88
C ALA A 16 -48.48 -3.22 -24.66
N GLY A 17 -47.16 -3.23 -24.84
CA GLY A 17 -46.20 -2.87 -23.80
C GLY A 17 -46.46 -1.46 -23.29
N ALA A 18 -46.60 -1.31 -21.97
CA ALA A 18 -46.50 -0.02 -21.32
C ALA A 18 -45.08 0.51 -21.59
N ALA A 19 -44.99 1.67 -22.25
CA ALA A 19 -43.74 2.39 -22.40
C ALA A 19 -43.18 2.67 -21.00
N THR A 20 -42.02 2.09 -20.67
CA THR A 20 -41.23 2.49 -19.51
C THR A 20 -40.87 3.97 -19.71
N ALA A 21 -41.42 4.85 -18.87
CA ALA A 21 -40.95 6.23 -18.80
C ALA A 21 -39.43 6.20 -18.57
N GLY A 22 -38.66 6.79 -19.49
CA GLY A 22 -37.21 6.84 -19.37
C GLY A 22 -36.78 7.52 -18.07
N GLU A 23 -35.71 7.03 -17.45
CA GLU A 23 -35.16 7.66 -16.25
C GLU A 23 -34.84 9.14 -16.52
N PRO A 24 -35.11 10.04 -15.55
CA PRO A 24 -34.79 11.45 -15.69
C PRO A 24 -33.29 11.63 -15.91
N PRO A 25 -32.86 12.53 -16.81
CA PRO A 25 -31.44 12.76 -17.07
C PRO A 25 -30.71 13.22 -15.81
N ALA A 26 -29.43 12.84 -15.71
CA ALA A 26 -28.57 13.23 -14.61
C ALA A 26 -28.48 14.76 -14.47
N VAL A 27 -28.35 15.24 -13.24
CA VAL A 27 -28.04 16.66 -12.98
C VAL A 27 -26.53 16.83 -13.02
N VAL A 28 -26.03 17.72 -13.89
CA VAL A 28 -24.61 18.06 -13.96
C VAL A 28 -24.35 19.36 -13.19
N LEU A 29 -23.40 19.31 -12.26
CA LEU A 29 -22.86 20.42 -11.50
C LEU A 29 -21.40 20.60 -11.91
N HIS A 30 -20.94 21.84 -11.98
CA HIS A 30 -19.55 22.16 -12.35
C HIS A 30 -18.85 22.85 -11.19
N ALA A 31 -17.64 22.39 -10.88
CA ALA A 31 -16.77 22.96 -9.86
C ALA A 31 -15.42 23.37 -10.45
N ALA A 32 -14.81 24.45 -9.94
CA ALA A 32 -13.49 24.93 -10.33
C ALA A 32 -12.68 25.36 -9.09
N PRO A 33 -11.33 25.39 -9.14
CA PRO A 33 -10.51 25.75 -7.99
C PRO A 33 -10.84 27.12 -7.36
N ASP A 34 -11.21 28.09 -8.19
CA ASP A 34 -11.59 29.46 -7.82
C ASP A 34 -13.11 29.72 -8.00
N GLY A 35 -13.90 28.66 -8.13
CA GLY A 35 -15.33 28.75 -8.38
C GLY A 35 -16.12 29.39 -7.23
N GLY A 36 -16.99 30.35 -7.55
CA GLY A 36 -17.86 31.04 -6.60
C GLY A 36 -19.34 31.04 -6.96
N GLY A 37 -19.73 30.35 -8.03
CA GLY A 37 -21.10 30.29 -8.51
C GLY A 37 -22.03 29.55 -7.56
N LYS A 38 -23.21 30.08 -7.26
CA LYS A 38 -24.16 29.43 -6.31
C LYS A 38 -24.94 28.26 -6.94
N ALA A 39 -25.08 28.26 -8.26
CA ALA A 39 -25.86 27.26 -8.99
C ALA A 39 -25.01 26.11 -9.56
N CYS A 40 -23.67 26.19 -9.44
CA CYS A 40 -22.72 25.24 -10.04
C CYS A 40 -22.96 24.99 -11.55
N SER A 41 -23.28 26.04 -12.31
CA SER A 41 -23.48 25.94 -13.76
C SER A 41 -22.15 25.96 -14.50
N SER A 42 -22.08 25.43 -15.74
CA SER A 42 -20.86 25.44 -16.54
C SER A 42 -20.25 26.83 -16.74
N GLY A 43 -21.07 27.87 -16.94
CA GLY A 43 -20.61 29.25 -17.09
C GLY A 43 -20.22 29.95 -15.78
N HIS A 44 -20.62 29.40 -14.63
CA HIS A 44 -20.33 29.94 -13.30
C HIS A 44 -20.16 28.76 -12.33
N PRO A 45 -19.01 28.05 -12.39
CA PRO A 45 -18.77 26.90 -11.54
C PRO A 45 -18.66 27.32 -10.07
N CYS A 46 -18.96 26.39 -9.18
CA CYS A 46 -18.85 26.58 -7.73
C CYS A 46 -17.51 26.06 -7.20
N SER A 47 -17.23 26.26 -5.91
CA SER A 47 -16.14 25.53 -5.25
C SER A 47 -16.51 24.05 -5.10
N VAL A 48 -15.53 23.21 -4.76
CA VAL A 48 -15.78 21.78 -4.52
C VAL A 48 -16.74 21.54 -3.36
N GLU A 49 -16.66 22.35 -2.29
CA GLU A 49 -17.60 22.34 -1.17
C GLU A 49 -18.99 22.84 -1.58
N GLY A 50 -19.04 23.91 -2.39
CA GLY A 50 -20.29 24.42 -2.94
C GLY A 50 -21.03 23.39 -3.79
N ALA A 51 -20.28 22.59 -4.57
CA ALA A 51 -20.85 21.48 -5.35
C ALA A 51 -21.41 20.39 -4.43
N LYS A 52 -20.70 20.07 -3.35
CA LYS A 52 -21.13 19.08 -2.37
C LYS A 52 -22.40 19.51 -1.65
N ASP A 53 -22.45 20.77 -1.19
CA ASP A 53 -23.66 21.33 -0.62
C ASP A 53 -24.81 21.28 -1.62
N ARG A 54 -24.55 21.53 -2.91
CA ARG A 54 -25.57 21.43 -3.95
C ARG A 54 -26.07 20.00 -4.16
N VAL A 55 -25.21 18.99 -4.11
CA VAL A 55 -25.58 17.56 -4.10
C VAL A 55 -26.55 17.28 -2.95
N ARG A 56 -26.22 17.72 -1.73
CA ARG A 56 -27.07 17.53 -0.53
C ARG A 56 -28.45 18.15 -0.67
N HIS A 57 -28.59 19.26 -1.40
CA HIS A 57 -29.90 19.85 -1.66
C HIS A 57 -30.72 19.08 -2.71
N LEU A 58 -30.07 18.35 -3.61
CA LEU A 58 -30.72 17.57 -4.66
C LEU A 58 -31.21 16.20 -4.12
N ASN A 59 -30.43 15.58 -3.24
CA ASN A 59 -30.69 14.25 -2.67
C ASN A 59 -32.02 14.08 -1.88
N PRO A 60 -32.49 15.02 -1.03
CA PRO A 60 -33.70 14.84 -0.20
C PRO A 60 -35.03 15.07 -0.97
N SER A 61 -35.00 15.42 -2.25
CA SER A 61 -36.17 15.95 -2.96
C SER A 61 -37.20 14.90 -3.47
N GLY A 62 -37.06 13.62 -3.14
CA GLY A 62 -37.98 12.56 -3.60
C GLY A 62 -37.95 12.29 -5.11
N ARG A 63 -37.02 12.92 -5.84
CA ARG A 63 -36.75 12.69 -7.27
C ARG A 63 -35.42 11.99 -7.40
N ALA A 64 -35.48 10.66 -7.26
CA ALA A 64 -34.34 9.78 -7.44
C ALA A 64 -33.78 9.96 -8.87
N ARG A 65 -32.55 10.48 -8.98
CA ARG A 65 -31.80 10.66 -10.24
C ARG A 65 -30.31 10.78 -9.96
N ASP A 66 -29.48 10.51 -10.95
CA ASP A 66 -28.04 10.66 -10.84
C ASP A 66 -27.63 12.14 -10.75
N VAL A 67 -26.54 12.38 -10.03
CA VAL A 67 -25.87 13.69 -9.96
C VAL A 67 -24.42 13.51 -10.38
N VAL A 68 -23.96 14.32 -11.32
CA VAL A 68 -22.57 14.37 -11.77
C VAL A 68 -21.99 15.71 -11.35
N VAL A 69 -20.86 15.69 -10.67
CA VAL A 69 -20.04 16.86 -10.36
C VAL A 69 -18.80 16.78 -11.24
N GLU A 70 -18.74 17.64 -12.25
CA GLU A 70 -17.58 17.78 -13.14
C GLU A 70 -16.60 18.82 -12.58
N LEU A 71 -15.37 18.38 -12.33
CA LEU A 71 -14.28 19.22 -11.84
C LEU A 71 -13.49 19.72 -13.04
N ALA A 72 -13.42 21.04 -13.19
CA ALA A 72 -12.53 21.70 -14.12
C ALA A 72 -11.06 21.44 -13.78
N ASP A 73 -10.17 21.78 -14.71
CA ASP A 73 -8.73 21.60 -14.53
C ASP A 73 -8.15 22.49 -13.41
N GLY A 74 -7.11 22.00 -12.74
CA GLY A 74 -6.34 22.75 -11.76
C GLY A 74 -6.33 22.16 -10.34
N THR A 75 -5.62 22.85 -9.45
CA THR A 75 -5.41 22.40 -8.07
C THR A 75 -6.42 23.00 -7.10
N TYR A 76 -7.29 22.16 -6.55
CA TYR A 76 -8.22 22.47 -5.47
C TYR A 76 -7.47 22.34 -4.13
N ARG A 77 -6.99 23.47 -3.60
CA ARG A 77 -6.27 23.51 -2.32
C ARG A 77 -7.25 23.51 -1.16
N LEU A 78 -7.33 22.37 -0.48
CA LEU A 78 -8.26 22.15 0.62
C LEU A 78 -7.77 22.86 1.90
N ASP A 79 -8.71 23.47 2.62
CA ASP A 79 -8.49 24.01 3.97
C ASP A 79 -8.85 23.02 5.08
N LYS A 80 -9.70 22.05 4.75
CA LYS A 80 -10.11 20.91 5.58
C LYS A 80 -10.46 19.72 4.68
N PRO A 81 -10.56 18.50 5.23
CA PRO A 81 -10.96 17.33 4.45
C PRO A 81 -12.33 17.51 3.76
N LEU A 82 -12.49 16.95 2.57
CA LEU A 82 -13.77 16.83 1.90
C LEU A 82 -14.51 15.60 2.48
N GLU A 83 -15.42 15.85 3.41
CA GLU A 83 -16.08 14.81 4.21
C GLU A 83 -17.45 14.42 3.65
N PHE A 84 -17.65 13.17 3.25
CA PHE A 84 -18.90 12.62 2.72
C PHE A 84 -19.67 11.83 3.79
N GLY A 85 -20.93 12.20 4.02
CA GLY A 85 -21.86 11.48 4.90
C GLY A 85 -23.01 10.81 4.14
N PRO A 86 -23.93 10.14 4.84
CA PRO A 86 -25.12 9.52 4.23
C PRO A 86 -25.99 10.52 3.43
N GLU A 87 -25.96 11.80 3.78
CA GLU A 87 -26.64 12.88 3.05
C GLU A 87 -26.07 13.15 1.65
N ASP A 88 -24.80 12.78 1.43
CA ASP A 88 -24.11 12.92 0.14
C ASP A 88 -24.32 11.71 -0.77
N SER A 89 -24.87 10.63 -0.23
CA SER A 89 -25.01 9.34 -0.90
C SER A 89 -26.06 9.35 -2.01
N GLY A 90 -25.83 8.52 -3.03
CA GLY A 90 -26.87 8.17 -3.98
C GLY A 90 -28.04 7.43 -3.30
N ARG A 91 -29.23 7.48 -3.92
CA ARG A 91 -30.46 6.85 -3.40
C ARG A 91 -31.00 5.81 -4.37
N GLY A 92 -31.40 4.64 -3.87
CA GLY A 92 -31.89 3.55 -4.73
C GLY A 92 -30.81 3.12 -5.72
N ALA A 93 -31.17 3.07 -7.01
CA ALA A 93 -30.24 2.75 -8.09
C ALA A 93 -29.34 3.94 -8.52
N HIS A 94 -29.58 5.15 -7.99
CA HIS A 94 -28.89 6.35 -8.44
C HIS A 94 -27.58 6.60 -7.69
N ARG A 95 -26.70 7.34 -8.34
CA ARG A 95 -25.32 7.60 -7.95
C ARG A 95 -24.98 9.07 -7.98
N VAL A 96 -24.05 9.45 -7.10
CA VAL A 96 -23.37 10.74 -7.16
C VAL A 96 -21.95 10.50 -7.68
N THR A 97 -21.62 11.09 -8.82
CA THR A 97 -20.34 10.92 -9.50
C THR A 97 -19.53 12.21 -9.44
N TRP A 98 -18.36 12.16 -8.83
CA TRP A 98 -17.35 13.21 -8.81
C TRP A 98 -16.30 12.85 -9.86
N THR A 99 -16.19 13.65 -10.92
CA THR A 99 -15.36 13.29 -12.06
C THR A 99 -14.62 14.48 -12.66
N ALA A 100 -13.44 14.24 -13.21
CA ALA A 100 -12.77 15.23 -14.03
C ALA A 100 -13.61 15.58 -15.26
N ALA A 101 -13.66 16.87 -15.59
CA ALA A 101 -14.14 17.32 -16.88
C ALA A 101 -13.26 16.73 -18.00
N ARG A 102 -13.80 16.64 -19.22
CA ARG A 102 -13.08 16.01 -20.34
C ARG A 102 -11.72 16.66 -20.59
N GLY A 103 -10.65 15.90 -20.36
CA GLY A 103 -9.25 16.35 -20.57
C GLY A 103 -8.69 17.21 -19.43
N ALA A 104 -9.41 17.34 -18.31
CA ALA A 104 -8.93 17.99 -17.10
C ALA A 104 -8.20 16.99 -16.19
N HIS A 105 -7.30 17.51 -15.36
CA HIS A 105 -6.53 16.79 -14.34
C HIS A 105 -6.70 17.50 -12.98
N PRO A 106 -7.89 17.45 -12.37
CA PRO A 106 -8.16 18.12 -11.10
C PRO A 106 -7.38 17.46 -9.96
N VAL A 107 -6.60 18.28 -9.24
CA VAL A 107 -5.82 17.83 -8.07
C VAL A 107 -6.48 18.32 -6.79
N LEU A 108 -6.96 17.41 -5.95
CA LEU A 108 -7.36 17.69 -4.58
C LEU A 108 -6.10 17.68 -3.70
N SER A 109 -5.63 18.87 -3.33
CA SER A 109 -4.36 19.05 -2.61
C SER A 109 -4.56 19.49 -1.17
N GLY A 110 -3.86 18.83 -0.25
CA GLY A 110 -3.78 19.19 1.17
C GLY A 110 -2.63 20.13 1.51
N ALA A 111 -1.91 20.65 0.50
CA ALA A 111 -0.71 21.45 0.67
C ALA A 111 -0.92 22.96 0.54
N LEU A 112 0.05 23.68 1.11
CA LEU A 112 0.34 25.06 0.80
C LEU A 112 1.44 25.12 -0.26
N LYS A 113 1.23 25.96 -1.27
CA LYS A 113 2.29 26.34 -2.20
C LYS A 113 3.20 27.36 -1.53
N VAL A 114 4.48 27.05 -1.44
CA VAL A 114 5.49 27.93 -0.82
C VAL A 114 5.97 28.95 -1.84
N THR A 115 6.05 30.21 -1.41
CA THR A 115 6.45 31.35 -2.23
C THR A 115 7.28 32.32 -1.39
N HIS A 116 7.78 33.40 -1.99
CA HIS A 116 8.49 34.48 -1.29
C HIS A 116 9.82 34.09 -0.63
N TRP A 117 10.62 33.27 -1.31
CA TRP A 117 11.97 32.87 -0.88
C TRP A 117 12.94 34.04 -0.70
N THR A 118 13.67 34.02 0.41
CA THR A 118 14.78 34.93 0.74
C THR A 118 16.04 34.16 1.11
N LEU A 119 17.20 34.63 0.66
CA LEU A 119 18.49 34.03 1.03
C LEU A 119 18.77 34.35 2.51
N HIS A 120 18.80 33.31 3.34
CA HIS A 120 18.98 33.41 4.79
C HIS A 120 20.46 33.30 5.19
N ASP A 121 21.14 32.26 4.72
CA ASP A 121 22.58 32.03 4.95
C ASP A 121 23.28 31.94 3.59
N LYS A 122 24.08 32.97 3.27
CA LYS A 122 24.80 33.05 2.00
C LYS A 122 25.93 32.02 1.89
N ASP A 123 26.61 31.71 2.98
CA ASP A 123 27.78 30.85 2.97
C ASP A 123 27.38 29.38 2.81
N LYS A 124 26.22 29.02 3.34
CA LYS A 124 25.63 27.67 3.22
C LYS A 124 24.59 27.54 2.11
N ASN A 125 24.26 28.64 1.42
CA ASN A 125 23.20 28.72 0.43
C ASN A 125 21.83 28.24 0.98
N ILE A 126 21.52 28.60 2.23
CA ILE A 126 20.22 28.31 2.84
C ILE A 126 19.26 29.44 2.48
N TRP A 127 18.14 29.06 1.90
CA TRP A 127 17.03 29.93 1.62
C TRP A 127 15.89 29.63 2.56
N GLU A 128 15.16 30.67 2.96
CA GLU A 128 13.97 30.53 3.81
C GLU A 128 12.74 31.10 3.09
N ALA A 129 11.58 30.52 3.36
CA ALA A 129 10.29 31.03 2.94
C ALA A 129 9.27 30.98 4.09
N PRO A 130 8.34 31.95 4.16
CA PRO A 130 7.36 32.00 5.23
C PRO A 130 6.36 30.83 5.18
N LEU A 131 6.06 30.28 6.35
CA LEU A 131 4.98 29.34 6.62
C LEU A 131 4.08 29.89 7.73
N PRO A 132 2.81 29.43 7.84
CA PRO A 132 2.02 29.68 9.03
C PRO A 132 2.78 29.26 10.29
N LYS A 133 2.87 30.15 11.29
CA LYS A 133 3.55 29.86 12.55
C LYS A 133 2.94 28.62 13.22
N GLY A 134 3.78 27.72 13.69
CA GLY A 134 3.36 26.45 14.29
C GLY A 134 2.97 25.35 13.30
N LEU A 135 3.01 25.59 11.98
CA LEU A 135 2.79 24.53 10.99
C LEU A 135 3.86 23.46 11.13
N ASP A 136 3.44 22.20 11.14
CA ASP A 136 4.32 21.03 11.05
C ASP A 136 4.04 20.27 9.75
N THR A 137 5.07 19.57 9.28
CA THR A 137 4.94 18.57 8.21
C THR A 137 6.06 17.56 8.34
N ARG A 138 5.84 16.38 7.76
CA ARG A 138 6.89 15.37 7.58
C ARG A 138 7.36 15.25 6.13
N GLN A 139 6.74 15.98 5.21
CA GLN A 139 7.02 15.91 3.78
C GLN A 139 7.09 17.30 3.17
N VAL A 140 8.00 17.47 2.20
CA VAL A 140 8.06 18.63 1.31
C VAL A 140 8.33 18.09 -0.09
N TYR A 141 7.67 18.67 -1.08
CA TYR A 141 7.85 18.28 -2.48
C TYR A 141 8.38 19.47 -3.27
N VAL A 142 9.38 19.23 -4.11
CA VAL A 142 10.03 20.21 -4.99
C VAL A 142 9.93 19.70 -6.41
N ASP A 143 9.27 20.44 -7.29
CA ASP A 143 8.96 20.07 -8.67
C ASP A 143 8.34 18.66 -8.80
N GLY A 144 7.37 18.38 -7.91
CA GLY A 144 6.69 17.08 -7.85
C GLY A 144 7.54 15.92 -7.32
N LYS A 145 8.72 16.18 -6.76
CA LYS A 145 9.58 15.15 -6.15
C LYS A 145 9.69 15.35 -4.65
N ARG A 146 9.58 14.26 -3.88
CA ARG A 146 9.81 14.28 -2.43
C ARG A 146 11.24 14.74 -2.13
N ALA A 147 11.37 15.80 -1.35
CA ALA A 147 12.65 16.28 -0.84
C ALA A 147 12.95 15.60 0.52
N PRO A 148 14.16 15.07 0.74
CA PRO A 148 14.55 14.52 2.04
C PRO A 148 14.55 15.61 3.12
N ILE A 149 14.06 15.29 4.31
CA ILE A 149 14.22 16.15 5.49
C ILE A 149 15.71 16.28 5.86
N SER A 150 16.10 17.33 6.58
CA SER A 150 17.46 17.46 7.11
C SER A 150 17.85 16.21 7.90
N GLN A 151 18.97 15.59 7.54
CA GLN A 151 19.33 14.28 8.07
C GLN A 151 20.83 14.00 7.97
N ALA A 152 21.33 13.18 8.89
CA ALA A 152 22.69 12.67 8.90
C ALA A 152 22.73 11.22 9.44
N THR A 153 23.73 10.47 9.04
CA THR A 153 24.07 9.16 9.62
C THR A 153 24.96 9.33 10.84
N PRO A 154 24.98 8.37 11.79
CA PRO A 154 25.96 8.41 12.88
C PRO A 154 27.42 8.44 12.39
N GLY A 155 27.71 7.82 11.24
CA GLY A 155 29.04 7.84 10.63
C GLY A 155 29.48 9.24 10.21
N GLU A 156 28.61 9.99 9.53
CA GLU A 156 28.86 11.39 9.15
C GLU A 156 29.06 12.30 10.37
N LEU A 157 28.40 11.97 11.49
CA LEU A 157 28.50 12.70 12.76
C LEU A 157 29.64 12.19 13.67
N ASN A 158 30.40 11.17 13.26
CA ASN A 158 31.40 10.49 14.09
C ASN A 158 30.86 10.07 15.47
N LEU A 159 29.65 9.52 15.49
CA LEU A 159 28.88 9.23 16.69
C LEU A 159 28.77 7.73 16.93
N SER A 160 29.04 7.32 18.17
CA SER A 160 28.74 5.97 18.65
C SER A 160 27.87 5.99 19.89
N PHE A 161 27.07 4.95 20.08
CA PHE A 161 26.07 4.85 21.12
C PHE A 161 26.34 3.66 22.04
N ALA A 162 26.11 3.85 23.34
CA ALA A 162 25.98 2.76 24.29
C ALA A 162 24.65 2.90 25.05
N ALA A 163 24.10 1.79 25.51
CA ALA A 163 22.82 1.80 26.24
C ALA A 163 22.94 2.60 27.55
N SER A 164 21.91 3.36 27.88
CA SER A 164 21.75 4.01 29.19
C SER A 164 20.31 3.85 29.70
N SER A 165 20.04 4.33 30.93
CA SER A 165 18.68 4.32 31.46
C SER A 165 17.79 5.28 30.66
N GLY A 166 16.86 4.74 29.87
CA GLY A 166 15.90 5.52 29.08
C GLY A 166 16.44 6.07 27.75
N GLY A 167 17.63 5.65 27.31
CA GLY A 167 18.19 6.09 26.04
C GLY A 167 19.63 5.63 25.85
N TYR A 168 20.52 6.59 25.58
CA TYR A 168 21.92 6.34 25.23
C TYR A 168 22.90 7.10 26.10
N THR A 169 24.16 6.64 26.10
CA THR A 169 25.31 7.54 26.16
C THR A 169 25.93 7.69 24.77
N THR A 170 26.48 8.86 24.47
CA THR A 170 27.15 9.15 23.19
C THR A 170 28.66 9.28 23.33
N THR A 171 29.38 8.92 22.27
CA THR A 171 30.78 9.33 22.06
C THR A 171 30.88 10.07 20.72
N PRO A 172 31.37 11.33 20.70
CA PRO A 172 31.84 12.11 21.84
C PRO A 172 30.71 12.43 22.85
N ALA A 173 31.08 12.50 24.14
CA ALA A 173 30.15 12.77 25.24
C ALA A 173 29.46 14.14 25.16
N THR A 174 30.05 15.08 24.43
CA THR A 174 29.54 16.44 24.27
C THR A 174 28.49 16.56 23.17
N TRP A 175 28.33 15.56 22.30
CA TRP A 175 27.47 15.67 21.11
C TRP A 175 26.03 16.09 21.45
N GLY A 176 25.42 15.46 22.45
CA GLY A 176 24.06 15.81 22.88
C GLY A 176 23.94 17.25 23.38
N PRO A 177 24.74 17.67 24.37
CA PRO A 177 24.82 19.06 24.81
C PRO A 177 25.12 20.08 23.70
N ASP A 178 26.02 19.75 22.77
CA ASP A 178 26.39 20.62 21.64
C ASP A 178 25.20 20.80 20.69
N LEU A 179 24.47 19.71 20.39
CA LEU A 179 23.24 19.77 19.60
C LEU A 179 22.16 20.60 20.32
N LEU A 180 21.93 20.36 21.61
CA LEU A 180 20.98 21.13 22.42
C LEU A 180 21.31 22.63 22.40
N ALA A 181 22.58 23.01 22.53
CA ALA A 181 23.01 24.39 22.46
C ALA A 181 22.80 25.00 21.07
N ALA A 182 22.96 24.21 20.01
CA ALA A 182 22.80 24.66 18.63
C ALA A 182 21.33 24.87 18.21
N VAL A 183 20.40 24.02 18.67
CA VAL A 183 19.00 24.06 18.21
C VAL A 183 17.99 24.48 19.27
N GLY A 184 18.34 24.44 20.55
CA GLY A 184 17.42 24.68 21.66
C GLY A 184 16.57 23.46 22.03
N ALA A 185 15.93 23.51 23.20
CA ALA A 185 15.27 22.35 23.79
C ALA A 185 14.05 21.86 22.97
N ASP A 186 13.26 22.78 22.43
CA ASP A 186 12.05 22.43 21.68
C ASP A 186 12.39 21.78 20.34
N ALA A 187 13.37 22.33 19.60
CA ALA A 187 13.83 21.71 18.36
C ALA A 187 14.56 20.39 18.60
N LEU A 188 15.34 20.27 19.70
CA LEU A 188 15.97 18.99 20.09
C LEU A 188 14.91 17.90 20.27
N ARG A 189 13.77 18.21 20.88
CA ARG A 189 12.66 17.26 21.07
C ARG A 189 11.98 16.81 19.78
N ARG A 190 12.29 17.44 18.64
CA ARG A 190 11.81 17.03 17.31
C ARG A 190 12.83 16.22 16.52
N VAL A 191 14.08 16.12 17.00
CA VAL A 191 15.11 15.27 16.40
C VAL A 191 14.72 13.81 16.54
N GLU A 192 14.70 13.09 15.42
CA GLU A 192 14.17 11.74 15.31
C GLU A 192 15.27 10.73 14.94
N PHE A 193 15.31 9.62 15.67
CA PHE A 193 16.23 8.51 15.43
C PHE A 193 15.49 7.39 14.69
N VAL A 194 16.06 6.92 13.58
CA VAL A 194 15.47 5.91 12.69
C VAL A 194 16.19 4.57 12.82
N TYR A 195 15.45 3.50 13.10
CA TYR A 195 15.97 2.17 13.43
C TYR A 195 15.52 1.11 12.44
N THR A 196 16.13 1.09 11.25
CA THR A 196 15.87 0.05 10.24
C THR A 196 16.35 -1.31 10.76
N GLY A 197 15.46 -2.30 10.80
CA GLY A 197 15.75 -3.63 11.32
C GLY A 197 15.84 -3.71 12.86
N GLY A 198 15.51 -2.63 13.58
CA GLY A 198 15.70 -2.55 15.03
C GLY A 198 14.81 -3.51 15.83
N ASN A 199 13.56 -3.67 15.39
CA ASN A 199 12.55 -4.55 15.98
C ASN A 199 12.27 -5.75 15.05
N GLY A 200 13.30 -6.32 14.44
CA GLY A 200 13.18 -7.37 13.42
C GLY A 200 13.44 -6.82 12.01
N PRO A 201 13.98 -7.64 11.09
CA PRO A 201 14.43 -7.19 9.78
C PRO A 201 13.32 -6.67 8.83
N TRP A 202 12.05 -6.85 9.21
CA TRP A 202 10.86 -6.35 8.52
C TRP A 202 10.33 -5.00 9.06
N THR A 203 11.06 -4.35 9.98
CA THR A 203 10.61 -3.11 10.64
C THR A 203 11.53 -1.91 10.39
N GLN A 204 10.98 -0.71 10.53
CA GLN A 204 11.74 0.52 10.74
C GLN A 204 11.06 1.41 11.79
N SER A 205 11.49 1.27 13.04
CA SER A 205 10.99 2.12 14.13
C SER A 205 11.61 3.52 14.12
N ARG A 206 10.91 4.52 14.66
CA ARG A 206 11.37 5.91 14.78
C ARG A 206 10.98 6.51 16.13
N CYS A 207 11.96 7.00 16.90
CA CYS A 207 11.71 7.65 18.19
C CYS A 207 12.50 8.96 18.32
N ARG A 208 11.93 9.93 19.05
CA ARG A 208 12.51 11.25 19.25
C ARG A 208 13.35 11.37 20.51
N ILE A 209 14.21 12.38 20.55
CA ILE A 209 14.99 12.74 21.75
C ILE A 209 14.07 13.48 22.74
N GLU A 210 14.21 13.21 24.03
CA GLU A 210 13.52 13.94 25.11
C GLU A 210 14.41 15.04 25.69
N SER A 211 15.65 14.71 26.01
CA SER A 211 16.64 15.67 26.52
C SER A 211 18.07 15.17 26.33
N ALA A 212 19.03 16.08 26.45
CA ALA A 212 20.45 15.80 26.31
C ALA A 212 21.26 16.41 27.46
N GLN A 213 22.14 15.61 28.07
CA GLN A 213 23.14 16.02 29.05
C GLN A 213 24.44 15.25 28.78
N SER A 214 25.60 15.69 29.25
CA SER A 214 26.83 14.90 29.03
C SER A 214 26.86 13.69 29.98
N PRO A 215 27.12 12.45 29.51
CA PRO A 215 27.17 11.95 28.13
C PRO A 215 25.82 11.36 27.65
N THR A 216 24.72 11.59 28.36
CA THR A 216 23.44 10.90 28.23
C THR A 216 22.45 11.61 27.29
N LEU A 217 21.85 10.85 26.38
CA LEU A 217 20.62 11.22 25.67
C LEU A 217 19.45 10.44 26.26
N LEU A 218 18.40 11.14 26.66
CA LEU A 218 17.13 10.54 27.05
C LEU A 218 16.22 10.50 25.83
N MET A 219 15.57 9.37 25.56
CA MET A 219 14.62 9.21 24.46
C MET A 219 13.19 9.42 24.94
N GLN A 220 12.31 9.93 24.06
CA GLN A 220 10.91 10.17 24.38
C GLN A 220 10.15 8.88 24.69
N GLN A 221 9.28 8.98 25.69
CA GLN A 221 8.30 7.95 26.04
C GLN A 221 6.92 8.35 25.48
N PRO A 222 6.07 7.38 25.11
CA PRO A 222 6.29 5.94 25.28
C PRO A 222 7.07 5.25 24.16
N CYS A 223 7.42 5.95 23.07
CA CYS A 223 8.07 5.33 21.90
C CYS A 223 9.28 4.46 22.27
N TRP A 224 10.21 4.99 23.06
CA TRP A 224 11.42 4.25 23.44
C TRP A 224 11.11 2.95 24.22
N GLY A 225 10.14 3.01 25.14
CA GLY A 225 9.62 1.82 25.82
C GLY A 225 9.02 0.81 24.84
N ASN A 226 8.19 1.27 23.92
CA ASN A 226 7.51 0.42 22.92
C ASN A 226 8.47 -0.24 21.92
N VAL A 227 9.67 0.30 21.72
CA VAL A 227 10.70 -0.35 20.89
C VAL A 227 11.68 -1.20 21.70
N THR A 228 11.95 -0.90 22.98
CA THR A 228 13.00 -1.61 23.76
C THR A 228 12.50 -2.57 24.84
N LYS A 229 11.22 -2.49 25.22
CA LYS A 229 10.64 -3.23 26.36
C LYS A 229 9.38 -3.99 25.96
N ARG A 230 9.36 -4.61 24.78
CA ARG A 230 8.26 -5.50 24.37
C ARG A 230 8.30 -6.78 25.20
N PRO A 231 7.15 -7.28 25.69
CA PRO A 231 7.08 -8.53 26.42
C PRO A 231 7.57 -9.69 25.56
N THR A 232 8.27 -10.63 26.18
CA THR A 232 8.65 -11.90 25.54
C THR A 232 7.65 -12.97 25.96
N PHE A 233 7.11 -13.70 24.99
CA PHE A 233 6.23 -14.84 25.25
C PHE A 233 7.01 -16.14 25.10
N THR A 234 6.58 -17.19 25.81
CA THR A 234 7.22 -18.52 25.73
C THR A 234 6.90 -19.25 24.43
N GLN A 235 5.94 -18.76 23.65
CA GLN A 235 5.53 -19.32 22.37
C GLN A 235 6.33 -18.72 21.21
N ALA A 236 6.68 -19.57 20.25
CA ALA A 236 7.55 -19.20 19.14
C ALA A 236 6.83 -18.32 18.09
N SER A 237 5.55 -18.59 17.80
CA SER A 237 4.69 -17.70 17.01
C SER A 237 4.22 -16.53 17.88
N GLY A 238 4.31 -15.29 17.38
CA GLY A 238 3.72 -14.12 18.04
C GLY A 238 4.61 -13.28 18.94
N SER A 239 5.89 -13.62 19.11
CA SER A 239 6.81 -12.77 19.88
C SER A 239 7.22 -11.52 19.08
N LEU A 240 6.82 -10.33 19.54
CA LEU A 240 7.28 -9.07 18.96
C LEU A 240 8.68 -8.73 19.48
N PRO A 241 9.73 -8.76 18.64
CA PRO A 241 11.10 -8.61 19.12
C PRO A 241 11.37 -7.19 19.64
N SER A 242 11.94 -7.12 20.84
CA SER A 242 12.48 -5.88 21.38
C SER A 242 13.78 -5.49 20.66
N MET A 243 13.91 -4.19 20.37
CA MET A 243 15.17 -3.59 19.97
C MET A 243 16.11 -3.58 21.18
N LYS A 244 17.36 -4.02 20.98
CA LYS A 244 18.39 -3.89 22.01
C LYS A 244 18.62 -2.39 22.29
N ALA A 245 18.63 -2.00 23.56
CA ALA A 245 18.79 -0.58 23.93
C ALA A 245 20.10 0.07 23.41
N GLY A 246 21.12 -0.73 23.10
CA GLY A 246 22.38 -0.26 22.49
C GLY A 246 22.36 -0.19 20.96
N THR A 247 21.24 -0.51 20.29
CA THR A 247 21.11 -0.41 18.83
C THR A 247 21.26 1.06 18.42
N ALA A 248 22.27 1.34 17.59
CA ALA A 248 22.47 2.66 17.01
C ALA A 248 21.37 2.95 15.96
N PRO A 249 20.89 4.20 15.84
CA PRO A 249 20.04 4.60 14.73
C PRO A 249 20.78 4.45 13.41
N THR A 250 20.07 4.05 12.37
CA THR A 250 20.58 4.08 10.98
C THR A 250 20.65 5.50 10.42
N ARG A 251 19.81 6.41 10.95
CA ARG A 251 19.72 7.81 10.53
C ARG A 251 19.20 8.68 11.67
N ILE A 252 19.63 9.94 11.69
CA ILE A 252 19.15 10.98 12.60
C ILE A 252 18.60 12.10 11.75
N GLU A 253 17.35 12.50 12.00
CA GLU A 253 16.60 13.44 11.17
C GLU A 253 16.15 14.68 11.96
N ASN A 254 15.75 15.71 11.22
CA ASN A 254 15.02 16.88 11.69
C ASN A 254 15.82 17.81 12.63
N ALA A 255 17.08 18.09 12.29
CA ALA A 255 17.86 19.13 12.95
C ALA A 255 18.42 20.13 11.92
N TYR A 256 18.34 21.42 12.21
CA TYR A 256 18.84 22.48 11.33
C TYR A 256 20.35 22.33 10.97
N PRO A 257 21.25 21.93 11.91
CA PRO A 257 22.65 21.72 11.58
C PRO A 257 22.94 20.58 10.58
N PHE A 258 21.96 19.69 10.33
CA PHE A 258 22.10 18.58 9.38
C PHE A 258 21.62 18.93 7.97
N LEU A 259 21.26 20.20 7.72
CA LEU A 259 20.70 20.61 6.44
C LEU A 259 21.77 20.60 5.34
N HIS A 260 21.52 19.82 4.28
CA HIS A 260 22.38 19.68 3.10
C HIS A 260 21.63 20.06 1.79
N PRO A 261 22.34 20.25 0.66
CA PRO A 261 21.68 20.50 -0.64
C PRO A 261 20.61 19.46 -0.98
N GLY A 262 19.44 19.94 -1.41
CA GLY A 262 18.24 19.16 -1.68
C GLY A 262 17.40 18.83 -0.45
N GLN A 263 17.83 19.19 0.76
CA GLN A 263 17.09 18.95 2.00
C GLN A 263 16.39 20.19 2.52
N TRP A 264 15.40 19.96 3.37
CA TRP A 264 14.59 20.99 4.02
C TRP A 264 14.55 20.84 5.54
N TYR A 265 14.22 21.93 6.22
CA TYR A 265 13.94 21.99 7.66
C TYR A 265 12.80 22.97 7.94
N VAL A 266 11.87 22.62 8.83
CA VAL A 266 10.81 23.53 9.27
C VAL A 266 11.13 24.08 10.66
N ASP A 267 11.24 25.40 10.74
CA ASP A 267 11.30 26.12 12.00
C ASP A 267 9.89 26.61 12.37
N GLN A 268 9.22 25.85 13.23
CA GLN A 268 7.85 26.14 13.66
C GLN A 268 7.73 27.42 14.48
N GLU A 269 8.80 27.83 15.19
CA GLU A 269 8.79 29.00 16.06
C GLU A 269 8.91 30.28 15.23
N ARG A 270 9.86 30.28 14.28
CA ARG A 270 10.01 31.34 13.29
C ARG A 270 8.89 31.34 12.24
N GLY A 271 8.26 30.18 12.00
CA GLY A 271 7.27 30.01 10.94
C GLY A 271 7.92 30.08 9.56
N VAL A 272 9.00 29.32 9.35
CA VAL A 272 9.71 29.29 8.06
C VAL A 272 10.05 27.88 7.62
N LEU A 273 10.12 27.69 6.31
CA LEU A 273 10.75 26.55 5.64
C LEU A 273 12.15 26.95 5.21
N ASP A 274 13.17 26.32 5.76
CA ASP A 274 14.55 26.40 5.29
C ASP A 274 14.80 25.31 4.24
N TYR A 275 15.44 25.66 3.12
CA TYR A 275 15.77 24.74 2.03
C TYR A 275 17.10 25.14 1.38
N ILE A 276 17.94 24.14 1.06
CA ILE A 276 19.15 24.37 0.27
C ILE A 276 18.90 23.83 -1.14
N PRO A 277 18.75 24.69 -2.17
CA PRO A 277 18.56 24.22 -3.54
C PRO A 277 19.83 23.53 -4.06
N ALA A 278 19.66 22.61 -5.02
CA ALA A 278 20.79 22.01 -5.72
C ALA A 278 21.64 23.11 -6.40
N THR A 279 22.95 22.90 -6.48
CA THR A 279 23.89 23.89 -7.03
C THR A 279 23.46 24.37 -8.42
N GLY A 280 23.38 25.69 -8.61
CA GLY A 280 22.98 26.31 -9.87
C GLY A 280 21.47 26.41 -10.12
N THR A 281 20.64 25.92 -9.19
CA THR A 281 19.19 26.01 -9.28
C THR A 281 18.70 27.38 -8.80
N ASP A 282 17.86 28.05 -9.60
CA ASP A 282 17.13 29.23 -9.15
C ASP A 282 15.92 28.80 -8.31
N ILE A 283 15.98 29.02 -7.00
CA ILE A 283 14.92 28.64 -6.07
C ILE A 283 13.56 29.26 -6.40
N LYS A 284 13.54 30.44 -7.05
CA LYS A 284 12.30 31.13 -7.40
C LYS A 284 11.55 30.46 -8.56
N SER A 285 12.22 29.58 -9.29
CA SER A 285 11.62 28.78 -10.36
C SER A 285 11.01 27.47 -9.88
N LEU A 286 11.29 27.07 -8.64
CA LEU A 286 10.84 25.80 -8.07
C LEU A 286 9.36 25.85 -7.69
N ASP A 287 8.65 24.75 -7.96
CA ASP A 287 7.34 24.50 -7.38
C ASP A 287 7.50 23.73 -6.07
N VAL A 288 7.21 24.39 -4.94
CA VAL A 288 7.39 23.80 -3.62
C VAL A 288 6.05 23.67 -2.92
N GLU A 289 5.65 22.43 -2.63
CA GLU A 289 4.40 22.08 -1.97
C GLU A 289 4.68 21.52 -0.56
N VAL A 290 4.03 22.11 0.44
CA VAL A 290 4.12 21.72 1.86
C VAL A 290 2.76 21.20 2.31
N PRO A 291 2.57 19.87 2.39
CA PRO A 291 1.38 19.26 2.95
C PRO A 291 1.08 19.75 4.37
N ARG A 292 -0.20 20.03 4.66
CA ARG A 292 -0.68 20.40 6.00
C ARG A 292 -1.90 19.62 6.47
N LEU A 293 -2.66 19.02 5.55
CA LEU A 293 -3.79 18.16 5.89
C LEU A 293 -3.36 16.69 5.94
N SER A 294 -3.84 15.96 6.94
CA SER A 294 -3.64 14.50 7.02
C SER A 294 -4.69 13.70 6.25
N THR A 295 -5.82 14.31 5.87
CA THR A 295 -6.88 13.64 5.13
C THR A 295 -7.42 14.60 4.08
N LEU A 296 -7.54 14.11 2.84
CA LEU A 296 -8.06 14.85 1.71
C LEU A 296 -9.54 14.56 1.51
N VAL A 297 -9.91 13.28 1.52
CA VAL A 297 -11.29 12.81 1.34
C VAL A 297 -11.62 11.78 2.42
N LYS A 298 -12.78 11.94 3.06
CA LYS A 298 -13.25 11.04 4.10
C LYS A 298 -14.72 10.71 3.88
N GLY A 299 -15.06 9.45 3.61
CA GLY A 299 -16.44 8.96 3.67
C GLY A 299 -16.75 8.32 5.01
N THR A 300 -17.79 8.78 5.70
CA THR A 300 -18.17 8.24 7.02
C THR A 300 -19.66 7.93 7.06
N GLY A 301 -19.99 6.64 7.04
CA GLY A 301 -21.32 6.14 7.35
C GLY A 301 -21.39 5.56 8.77
N THR A 302 -22.55 5.00 9.09
CA THR A 302 -22.74 4.04 10.19
C THR A 302 -23.30 2.74 9.62
N LEU A 303 -23.31 1.65 10.40
CA LEU A 303 -23.90 0.37 9.95
C LEU A 303 -25.39 0.49 9.58
N ASP A 304 -26.12 1.42 10.21
CA ASP A 304 -27.53 1.70 9.93
C ASP A 304 -27.73 2.70 8.78
N ALA A 305 -26.75 3.58 8.56
CA ALA A 305 -26.78 4.60 7.53
C ALA A 305 -25.40 4.68 6.84
N PRO A 306 -25.08 3.72 5.95
CA PRO A 306 -23.80 3.72 5.26
C PRO A 306 -23.72 4.88 4.27
N VAL A 307 -22.49 5.38 4.04
CA VAL A 307 -22.22 6.23 2.87
C VAL A 307 -22.22 5.32 1.65
N ARG A 308 -22.93 5.69 0.57
CA ARG A 308 -23.14 4.75 -0.54
C ARG A 308 -23.34 5.36 -1.91
N ASN A 309 -23.13 4.54 -2.93
CA ASN A 309 -23.38 4.87 -4.34
C ASN A 309 -22.65 6.16 -4.76
N LEU A 310 -21.38 6.27 -4.38
CA LEU A 310 -20.50 7.37 -4.80
C LEU A 310 -19.50 6.86 -5.83
N THR A 311 -19.14 7.71 -6.78
CA THR A 311 -18.05 7.43 -7.72
C THR A 311 -17.09 8.59 -7.76
N PHE A 312 -15.79 8.29 -7.68
CA PHE A 312 -14.69 9.23 -7.88
C PHE A 312 -13.91 8.76 -9.11
N SER A 313 -13.81 9.60 -10.14
CA SER A 313 -13.17 9.18 -11.39
C SER A 313 -12.34 10.25 -12.09
N GLY A 314 -11.09 9.91 -12.42
CA GLY A 314 -10.16 10.81 -13.10
C GLY A 314 -9.58 11.90 -12.19
N LEU A 315 -9.59 11.70 -10.87
CA LEU A 315 -9.13 12.70 -9.90
C LEU A 315 -7.73 12.39 -9.39
N ASP A 316 -6.95 13.42 -9.08
CA ASP A 316 -5.67 13.28 -8.39
C ASP A 316 -5.83 13.68 -6.92
N PHE A 317 -5.44 12.81 -6.01
CA PHE A 317 -5.36 13.05 -4.57
C PHE A 317 -3.90 13.21 -4.21
N ALA A 318 -3.49 14.43 -3.81
CA ALA A 318 -2.07 14.71 -3.60
C ALA A 318 -1.76 15.58 -2.38
N TYR A 319 -0.51 15.47 -1.93
CA TYR A 319 0.11 16.36 -0.95
C TYR A 319 -0.63 16.41 0.39
N ALA A 320 -0.74 15.25 1.04
CA ALA A 320 -1.21 15.10 2.42
C ALA A 320 -0.08 14.64 3.34
N THR A 321 -0.14 15.00 4.62
CA THR A 321 0.87 14.63 5.64
C THR A 321 0.36 13.55 6.60
N TRP A 322 1.16 13.19 7.60
CA TRP A 322 0.74 12.44 8.77
C TRP A 322 1.63 12.79 9.97
N LEU A 323 1.07 13.48 10.96
CA LEU A 323 1.84 14.05 12.07
C LEU A 323 1.89 13.18 13.33
N GLU A 324 1.16 12.07 13.40
CA GLU A 324 1.15 11.24 14.61
C GLU A 324 2.53 10.66 14.96
N PRO A 325 3.37 10.23 14.00
CA PRO A 325 4.76 9.83 14.26
C PRO A 325 5.61 10.96 14.83
N SER A 326 5.17 12.21 14.67
CA SER A 326 5.80 13.38 15.28
C SER A 326 5.36 13.62 16.75
N SER A 327 4.40 12.86 17.27
CA SER A 327 4.02 12.92 18.69
C SER A 327 4.98 12.09 19.57
N PRO A 328 4.90 12.18 20.91
CA PRO A 328 5.67 11.32 21.81
C PRO A 328 5.43 9.80 21.61
N ALA A 329 4.31 9.42 20.98
CA ALA A 329 4.04 8.02 20.61
C ALA A 329 5.07 7.49 19.59
N GLY A 330 5.64 8.37 18.76
CA GLY A 330 6.60 8.03 17.71
C GLY A 330 6.05 6.99 16.72
N PHE A 331 6.97 6.19 16.17
CA PHE A 331 6.65 5.09 15.26
C PHE A 331 7.32 3.81 15.76
N ALA A 332 6.73 3.16 16.76
CA ALA A 332 7.20 1.87 17.25
C ALA A 332 6.64 0.73 16.39
N ASP A 333 7.30 0.50 15.26
CA ASP A 333 6.87 -0.39 14.17
C ASP A 333 6.83 -1.86 14.59
N VAL A 334 5.80 -2.58 14.15
CA VAL A 334 5.63 -4.01 14.40
C VAL A 334 5.75 -4.80 13.11
N GLN A 335 4.91 -4.50 12.12
CA GLN A 335 4.94 -5.03 10.74
C GLN A 335 3.83 -4.32 9.98
N ASP A 336 3.99 -4.15 8.67
CA ASP A 336 2.99 -3.53 7.81
C ASP A 336 2.52 -2.14 8.27
N ASN A 337 3.45 -1.41 8.93
CA ASN A 337 3.22 -0.13 9.59
C ASN A 337 2.16 -0.15 10.71
N LEU A 338 1.81 -1.32 11.25
CA LEU A 338 1.14 -1.41 12.54
C LEU A 338 2.11 -1.00 13.65
N ARG A 339 1.62 -0.24 14.63
CA ARG A 339 2.46 0.38 15.66
C ARG A 339 1.97 0.05 17.06
N LEU A 340 2.93 -0.04 17.99
CA LEU A 340 2.64 0.01 19.42
C LEU A 340 2.55 1.48 19.88
N THR A 341 1.41 1.84 20.47
CA THR A 341 1.16 3.20 21.01
C THR A 341 0.66 3.13 22.46
N GLY A 342 0.91 4.17 23.24
CA GLY A 342 0.49 4.27 24.65
C GLY A 342 1.59 3.90 25.65
N ASP A 343 1.33 4.19 26.94
CA ASP A 343 2.35 4.23 28.01
C ASP A 343 2.76 2.87 28.58
N ASP A 344 2.06 1.82 28.21
CA ASP A 344 2.30 0.47 28.71
C ASP A 344 2.68 -0.46 27.55
N PRO A 345 3.99 -0.66 27.27
CA PRO A 345 4.44 -1.61 26.25
C PRO A 345 4.07 -3.05 26.61
N ALA A 346 3.73 -3.31 27.88
CA ALA A 346 3.30 -4.58 28.43
C ALA A 346 1.78 -4.69 28.57
N ARG A 347 0.99 -3.70 28.08
CA ARG A 347 -0.45 -3.88 27.89
C ARG A 347 -0.60 -5.20 27.13
N PRO A 348 -1.35 -6.17 27.68
CA PRO A 348 -1.32 -7.53 27.15
C PRO A 348 -1.67 -7.49 25.67
N GLN A 349 -0.63 -7.77 24.88
CA GLN A 349 -0.75 -8.17 23.50
C GLN A 349 -1.20 -9.63 23.59
N GLY A 350 -2.48 -9.88 23.38
CA GLY A 350 -2.97 -11.25 23.38
C GLY A 350 -4.47 -11.31 23.15
N THR A 351 -4.91 -12.45 22.63
CA THR A 351 -6.30 -12.86 22.80
C THR A 351 -6.60 -13.08 24.29
N CYS A 352 -7.89 -13.26 24.58
CA CYS A 352 -8.48 -13.29 25.92
C CYS A 352 -7.90 -14.34 26.89
N THR A 353 -6.97 -15.20 26.44
CA THR A 353 -6.43 -16.31 27.23
C THR A 353 -5.04 -16.06 27.82
N PHE A 354 -4.26 -15.08 27.33
CA PHE A 354 -2.82 -14.94 27.67
C PHE A 354 -2.41 -13.60 28.27
N GLY A 355 -3.33 -12.63 28.41
CA GLY A 355 -3.09 -11.46 29.24
C GLY A 355 -2.97 -11.84 30.72
N THR A 356 -2.16 -11.11 31.49
CA THR A 356 -2.22 -11.17 32.96
C THR A 356 -2.71 -9.80 33.46
N PRO A 357 -3.98 -9.69 33.91
CA PRO A 357 -4.96 -10.76 34.10
C PRO A 357 -5.58 -11.27 32.77
N PRO A 358 -6.04 -12.54 32.75
CA PRO A 358 -6.74 -13.11 31.59
C PRO A 358 -8.01 -12.32 31.25
N GLY A 359 -8.38 -12.24 29.96
CA GLY A 359 -9.63 -11.63 29.50
C GLY A 359 -9.54 -10.19 28.95
N THR A 360 -8.36 -9.70 28.58
CA THR A 360 -8.18 -8.39 27.93
C THR A 360 -7.83 -8.58 26.46
N CYS A 361 -8.84 -8.64 25.59
CA CYS A 361 -8.70 -8.68 24.13
C CYS A 361 -8.50 -7.26 23.54
N PRO A 362 -7.91 -7.08 22.32
CA PRO A 362 -7.36 -8.06 21.36
C PRO A 362 -5.81 -8.15 21.31
N PHE A 363 -5.27 -9.05 20.46
CA PHE A 363 -3.83 -9.27 20.22
C PHE A 363 -3.11 -7.98 19.79
N GLY A 364 -2.59 -7.27 20.80
CA GLY A 364 -2.02 -5.95 20.66
C GLY A 364 -3.11 -4.94 20.29
N ALA A 365 -3.33 -3.93 21.12
CA ALA A 365 -3.97 -2.70 20.67
C ALA A 365 -3.01 -1.99 19.69
N LEU A 366 -2.83 -2.58 18.50
CA LEU A 366 -1.96 -2.12 17.44
C LEU A 366 -2.67 -1.01 16.68
N THR A 367 -2.01 0.13 16.63
CA THR A 367 -2.53 1.32 15.99
C THR A 367 -2.05 1.33 14.54
N ARG A 368 -3.01 1.18 13.62
CA ARG A 368 -2.75 1.39 12.19
C ARG A 368 -2.43 2.84 11.88
N GLN A 369 -1.87 3.07 10.69
CA GLN A 369 -1.85 4.41 10.11
C GLN A 369 -3.23 4.80 9.54
N PRO A 370 -3.55 6.10 9.46
CA PRO A 370 -4.75 6.57 8.77
C PRO A 370 -4.60 6.48 7.24
N GLY A 371 -5.71 6.66 6.53
CA GLY A 371 -5.70 6.90 5.08
C GLY A 371 -5.73 8.40 4.78
N ASN A 372 -4.92 8.86 3.83
CA ASN A 372 -5.09 10.20 3.29
C ASN A 372 -6.40 10.32 2.48
N VAL A 373 -6.88 9.20 1.91
CA VAL A 373 -8.27 8.99 1.49
C VAL A 373 -8.83 7.79 2.24
N GLN A 374 -10.01 7.93 2.84
CA GLN A 374 -10.57 6.85 3.67
C GLN A 374 -12.09 6.78 3.66
N PHE A 375 -12.61 5.56 3.78
CA PHE A 375 -14.04 5.29 3.87
C PHE A 375 -14.34 4.30 4.99
N THR A 376 -15.38 4.58 5.77
CA THR A 376 -15.86 3.72 6.87
C THR A 376 -17.36 3.52 6.71
N ALA A 377 -17.86 2.29 6.91
CA ALA A 377 -19.25 1.88 6.66
C ALA A 377 -19.75 2.38 5.30
N ALA A 378 -19.00 2.01 4.24
CA ALA A 378 -19.17 2.54 2.91
C ALA A 378 -19.55 1.45 1.91
N HIS A 379 -20.66 1.62 1.20
CA HIS A 379 -21.24 0.61 0.31
C HIS A 379 -21.27 1.07 -1.15
N ASN A 380 -20.80 0.24 -2.08
CA ASN A 380 -20.84 0.56 -3.52
C ASN A 380 -20.18 1.92 -3.83
N ILE A 381 -19.01 2.15 -3.24
CA ILE A 381 -18.11 3.24 -3.60
C ILE A 381 -17.22 2.76 -4.75
N VAL A 382 -17.11 3.57 -5.79
CA VAL A 382 -16.27 3.29 -6.97
C VAL A 382 -15.18 4.34 -7.07
N LEU A 383 -13.92 3.93 -6.97
CA LEU A 383 -12.75 4.75 -7.26
C LEU A 383 -12.14 4.25 -8.57
N ARG A 384 -12.33 4.99 -9.67
CA ARG A 384 -11.94 4.55 -11.02
C ARG A 384 -11.03 5.53 -11.74
N GLY A 385 -9.83 5.11 -12.12
CA GLY A 385 -8.95 5.94 -12.95
C GLY A 385 -8.40 7.17 -12.23
N ASN A 386 -8.19 7.10 -10.91
CA ASN A 386 -7.64 8.19 -10.09
C ASN A 386 -6.14 8.01 -9.85
N THR A 387 -5.48 9.07 -9.41
CA THR A 387 -4.08 9.05 -8.95
C THR A 387 -4.01 9.37 -7.47
N PHE A 388 -3.30 8.55 -6.69
CA PHE A 388 -2.96 8.79 -5.28
C PHE A 388 -1.45 9.00 -5.23
N THR A 389 -1.01 10.24 -5.03
CA THR A 389 0.42 10.57 -5.12
C THR A 389 0.89 11.55 -4.05
N HIS A 390 2.14 11.47 -3.62
CA HIS A 390 2.73 12.44 -2.67
C HIS A 390 1.98 12.47 -1.33
N LEU A 391 1.74 11.29 -0.77
CA LEU A 391 0.88 11.08 0.40
C LEU A 391 1.73 10.67 1.62
N GLY A 392 1.39 11.21 2.79
CA GLY A 392 2.16 11.08 4.05
C GLY A 392 1.76 9.91 4.96
N ALA A 393 0.63 9.25 4.68
CA ALA A 393 0.13 8.07 5.38
C ALA A 393 -0.12 6.92 4.37
N ALA A 394 -1.14 6.08 4.61
CA ALA A 394 -1.63 5.16 3.58
C ALA A 394 -2.41 5.93 2.49
N GLY A 395 -2.36 5.43 1.26
CA GLY A 395 -3.07 6.03 0.13
C GLY A 395 -4.58 5.98 0.30
N LEU A 396 -5.11 4.76 0.34
CA LEU A 396 -6.54 4.48 0.50
C LEU A 396 -6.78 3.49 1.65
N VAL A 397 -7.77 3.77 2.49
CA VAL A 397 -8.25 2.83 3.52
C VAL A 397 -9.76 2.60 3.40
N LEU A 398 -10.17 1.33 3.30
CA LEU A 398 -11.57 0.89 3.39
C LEU A 398 -11.77 0.13 4.70
N GLU A 399 -12.44 0.76 5.65
CA GLU A 399 -12.56 0.31 7.04
C GLU A 399 -13.94 -0.26 7.34
N HIS A 400 -14.05 -0.99 8.47
CA HIS A 400 -15.25 -1.31 9.25
C HIS A 400 -16.60 -1.15 8.51
N GLY A 401 -17.21 -2.28 8.16
CA GLY A 401 -18.51 -2.36 7.49
C GLY A 401 -18.55 -1.84 6.05
N SER A 402 -17.39 -1.61 5.43
CA SER A 402 -17.30 -1.28 4.01
C SER A 402 -17.60 -2.50 3.15
N ARG A 403 -18.44 -2.35 2.13
CA ARG A 403 -18.91 -3.48 1.31
C ARG A 403 -19.09 -3.14 -0.16
N ASP A 404 -18.86 -4.13 -1.02
CA ASP A 404 -19.13 -4.04 -2.46
C ASP A 404 -18.47 -2.83 -3.13
N ASN A 405 -17.30 -2.40 -2.62
CA ASN A 405 -16.57 -1.26 -3.17
C ASN A 405 -15.63 -1.71 -4.28
N THR A 406 -15.41 -0.83 -5.27
CA THR A 406 -14.54 -1.10 -6.41
C THR A 406 -13.44 -0.05 -6.49
N VAL A 407 -12.19 -0.50 -6.48
CA VAL A 407 -11.00 0.33 -6.73
C VAL A 407 -10.38 -0.18 -8.02
N GLU A 408 -10.65 0.51 -9.13
CA GLU A 408 -10.30 0.03 -10.46
C GLU A 408 -9.43 1.01 -11.25
N GLY A 409 -8.31 0.57 -11.82
CA GLY A 409 -7.60 1.39 -12.80
C GLY A 409 -6.90 2.61 -12.22
N ASN A 410 -6.58 2.61 -10.92
CA ASN A 410 -5.95 3.75 -10.25
C ASN A 410 -4.42 3.59 -10.19
N THR A 411 -3.71 4.71 -10.01
CA THR A 411 -2.27 4.73 -9.73
C THR A 411 -2.03 5.13 -8.28
N PHE A 412 -1.20 4.38 -7.56
CA PHE A 412 -0.72 4.69 -6.21
C PHE A 412 0.81 4.83 -6.27
N ALA A 413 1.32 6.04 -6.05
CA ALA A 413 2.72 6.37 -6.25
C ALA A 413 3.28 7.31 -5.17
N ASP A 414 4.54 7.15 -4.76
CA ASP A 414 5.19 8.05 -3.79
C ASP A 414 4.35 8.27 -2.52
N ILE A 415 4.04 7.16 -1.84
CA ILE A 415 3.21 7.11 -0.63
C ILE A 415 4.11 6.74 0.54
N SER A 416 4.09 7.51 1.61
CA SER A 416 4.93 7.30 2.79
C SER A 416 4.66 5.96 3.48
N GLY A 417 3.39 5.52 3.51
CA GLY A 417 2.94 4.26 4.08
C GLY A 417 2.41 3.28 3.02
N ASN A 418 1.40 2.49 3.38
CA ASN A 418 0.80 1.46 2.52
C ASN A 418 0.06 2.07 1.32
N GLY A 419 0.00 1.34 0.19
CA GLY A 419 -0.81 1.76 -0.95
C GLY A 419 -2.30 1.73 -0.63
N ILE A 420 -2.82 0.53 -0.38
CA ILE A 420 -4.24 0.27 -0.06
C ILE A 420 -4.34 -0.61 1.18
N ILE A 421 -5.22 -0.25 2.12
CA ILE A 421 -5.55 -1.06 3.29
C ILE A 421 -7.04 -1.40 3.29
N LEU A 422 -7.38 -2.67 3.50
CA LEU A 422 -8.73 -3.16 3.76
C LEU A 422 -8.86 -3.76 5.14
N GLY A 423 -9.96 -3.44 5.82
CA GLY A 423 -10.37 -4.06 7.07
C GLY A 423 -9.95 -3.26 8.30
N SER A 424 -10.13 -3.85 9.48
CA SER A 424 -9.76 -3.23 10.75
C SER A 424 -8.98 -4.17 11.63
N THR A 425 -8.24 -3.56 12.55
CA THR A 425 -7.44 -4.27 13.55
C THR A 425 -8.21 -4.58 14.84
N THR A 426 -9.47 -4.14 14.92
CA THR A 426 -10.19 -3.97 16.20
C THR A 426 -11.14 -5.12 16.54
N ASP A 427 -11.61 -5.89 15.56
CA ASP A 427 -12.51 -7.02 15.80
C ASP A 427 -12.22 -8.18 14.81
N PRO A 428 -11.47 -9.21 15.25
CA PRO A 428 -11.26 -10.44 14.48
C PRO A 428 -12.43 -11.44 14.57
N HIS A 429 -13.41 -11.27 15.46
CA HIS A 429 -14.44 -12.27 15.81
C HIS A 429 -15.86 -11.68 16.06
N PRO A 430 -16.61 -11.34 15.02
CA PRO A 430 -18.02 -11.03 15.09
C PRO A 430 -18.91 -12.29 15.25
N SER A 431 -18.39 -13.38 15.81
CA SER A 431 -19.21 -14.51 16.29
C SER A 431 -19.50 -14.46 17.79
N ASP A 432 -18.96 -13.46 18.50
CA ASP A 432 -19.26 -13.23 19.91
C ASP A 432 -20.71 -12.80 20.12
N ALA A 433 -21.27 -13.09 21.31
CA ALA A 433 -22.64 -12.72 21.64
C ALA A 433 -22.83 -11.18 21.56
N GLY A 434 -23.57 -10.72 20.56
CA GLY A 434 -23.82 -9.29 20.30
C GLY A 434 -23.11 -8.72 19.08
N ALA A 435 -22.35 -9.54 18.35
CA ALA A 435 -21.71 -9.14 17.12
C ALA A 435 -22.69 -8.92 15.96
N ASP A 436 -22.32 -8.00 15.07
CA ASP A 436 -23.10 -7.60 13.90
C ASP A 436 -22.28 -7.86 12.64
N ASP A 437 -22.71 -8.83 11.82
CA ASP A 437 -22.02 -9.18 10.57
C ASP A 437 -21.79 -7.94 9.68
N ARG A 438 -22.64 -6.90 9.79
CA ARG A 438 -22.51 -5.64 9.04
C ARG A 438 -21.17 -4.94 9.27
N GLU A 439 -20.43 -5.26 10.33
CA GLU A 439 -19.08 -4.75 10.62
C GLU A 439 -18.01 -5.35 9.71
N ILE A 440 -18.27 -6.51 9.12
CA ILE A 440 -17.33 -7.22 8.25
C ILE A 440 -17.13 -6.43 6.95
N ASN A 441 -15.86 -6.22 6.63
CA ASN A 441 -15.44 -5.69 5.35
C ASN A 441 -15.57 -6.79 4.28
N SER A 442 -16.43 -6.62 3.28
CA SER A 442 -16.82 -7.74 2.41
C SER A 442 -17.11 -7.36 0.96
N GLY A 443 -16.81 -8.25 0.01
CA GLY A 443 -17.21 -8.09 -1.39
C GLY A 443 -16.46 -6.97 -2.14
N ASN A 444 -15.33 -6.51 -1.61
CA ASN A 444 -14.57 -5.43 -2.23
C ASN A 444 -13.71 -5.97 -3.39
N THR A 445 -13.55 -5.16 -4.44
CA THR A 445 -12.71 -5.49 -5.60
C THR A 445 -11.61 -4.47 -5.79
N LEU A 446 -10.36 -4.91 -5.81
CA LEU A 446 -9.18 -4.15 -6.24
C LEU A 446 -8.71 -4.69 -7.59
N ALA A 447 -8.98 -3.97 -8.67
CA ALA A 447 -8.69 -4.43 -10.02
C ALA A 447 -7.87 -3.46 -10.87
N ASN A 448 -6.91 -3.94 -11.65
CA ASN A 448 -6.22 -3.09 -12.63
C ASN A 448 -5.52 -1.84 -12.05
N ASN A 449 -5.10 -1.88 -10.79
CA ASN A 449 -4.37 -0.77 -10.18
C ASN A 449 -2.86 -0.92 -10.40
N LEU A 450 -2.18 0.20 -10.62
CA LEU A 450 -0.73 0.29 -10.61
C LEU A 450 -0.27 0.85 -9.27
N ILE A 451 0.51 0.08 -8.51
CA ILE A 451 1.01 0.48 -7.19
C ILE A 451 2.53 0.44 -7.23
N HIS A 452 3.19 1.57 -7.00
CA HIS A 452 4.64 1.60 -6.93
C HIS A 452 5.19 2.65 -5.99
N HIS A 453 6.38 2.42 -5.42
CA HIS A 453 7.00 3.38 -4.50
C HIS A 453 6.08 3.77 -3.31
N ALA A 454 5.26 2.83 -2.84
CA ALA A 454 4.64 2.91 -1.51
C ALA A 454 5.68 2.54 -0.44
N GLY A 455 5.51 3.01 0.80
CA GLY A 455 6.48 2.85 1.87
C GLY A 455 7.69 3.80 1.81
N ALA A 456 7.52 4.99 1.23
CA ALA A 456 8.62 5.94 1.02
C ALA A 456 9.28 6.43 2.32
N ASP A 457 8.50 6.61 3.40
CA ASP A 457 9.02 7.00 4.72
C ASP A 457 8.94 5.85 5.74
N TYR A 458 7.94 4.98 5.60
CA TYR A 458 7.66 3.84 6.49
C TYR A 458 7.78 2.53 5.69
N PRO A 459 9.00 1.99 5.54
CA PRO A 459 9.29 0.94 4.57
C PRO A 459 8.73 -0.43 4.96
N SER A 460 8.12 -0.58 6.14
CA SER A 460 7.37 -1.79 6.50
C SER A 460 6.04 -1.88 5.74
N ALA A 461 5.65 -0.84 5.00
CA ALA A 461 4.46 -0.85 4.14
C ALA A 461 4.43 -1.99 3.11
N ALA A 462 3.31 -2.70 3.04
CA ALA A 462 2.91 -3.43 1.85
C ALA A 462 2.27 -2.51 0.79
N GLY A 463 2.25 -2.98 -0.47
CA GLY A 463 1.48 -2.34 -1.52
C GLY A 463 -0.03 -2.43 -1.27
N ILE A 464 -0.52 -3.64 -0.96
CA ILE A 464 -1.92 -3.91 -0.56
C ILE A 464 -1.92 -4.71 0.74
N THR A 465 -2.73 -4.27 1.70
CA THR A 465 -2.96 -4.97 2.96
C THR A 465 -4.41 -5.39 3.10
N LEU A 466 -4.62 -6.68 3.34
CA LEU A 466 -5.87 -7.25 3.79
C LEU A 466 -5.71 -7.61 5.27
N PHE A 467 -6.38 -6.87 6.17
CA PHE A 467 -6.55 -7.32 7.55
C PHE A 467 -7.64 -8.41 7.58
N PHE A 468 -8.74 -8.15 8.27
CA PHE A 468 -9.89 -9.05 8.31
C PHE A 468 -10.91 -8.67 7.23
N THR A 469 -11.15 -9.57 6.28
CA THR A 469 -12.06 -9.37 5.14
C THR A 469 -12.68 -10.68 4.65
N GLN A 470 -13.85 -10.59 4.02
CA GLN A 470 -14.49 -11.72 3.30
C GLN A 470 -14.77 -11.38 1.84
N HIS A 471 -14.77 -12.38 0.96
CA HIS A 471 -15.18 -12.21 -0.44
C HIS A 471 -14.44 -11.07 -1.19
N THR A 472 -13.23 -10.70 -0.76
CA THR A 472 -12.46 -9.64 -1.41
C THR A 472 -11.68 -10.24 -2.59
N LEU A 473 -11.75 -9.55 -3.73
CA LEU A 473 -11.05 -9.89 -4.96
C LEU A 473 -9.94 -8.87 -5.23
N VAL A 474 -8.68 -9.32 -5.20
CA VAL A 474 -7.50 -8.54 -5.60
C VAL A 474 -6.97 -9.11 -6.90
N THR A 475 -7.22 -8.45 -8.03
CA THR A 475 -6.91 -9.03 -9.34
C THR A 475 -6.34 -8.07 -10.38
N HIS A 476 -5.50 -8.59 -11.29
CA HIS A 476 -4.98 -7.83 -12.43
C HIS A 476 -4.27 -6.53 -12.03
N ASN A 477 -3.66 -6.46 -10.84
CA ASN A 477 -2.87 -5.29 -10.42
C ASN A 477 -1.40 -5.47 -10.82
N GLU A 478 -0.70 -4.36 -11.05
CA GLU A 478 0.76 -4.34 -11.14
C GLU A 478 1.32 -3.67 -9.88
N LEU A 479 2.15 -4.39 -9.12
CA LEU A 479 2.82 -3.91 -7.93
C LEU A 479 4.32 -3.94 -8.13
N ARG A 480 5.00 -2.80 -7.96
CA ARG A 480 6.46 -2.73 -8.15
C ARG A 480 7.19 -1.70 -7.32
N ASP A 481 8.51 -1.83 -7.24
CA ASP A 481 9.38 -0.88 -6.53
C ASP A 481 8.92 -0.67 -5.07
N LEU A 482 8.71 -1.78 -4.36
CA LEU A 482 8.22 -1.78 -2.99
C LEU A 482 9.37 -2.12 -2.01
N PRO A 483 9.47 -1.40 -0.89
CA PRO A 483 10.54 -1.63 0.10
C PRO A 483 10.38 -2.96 0.84
N TYR A 484 9.14 -3.46 0.95
CA TYR A 484 8.77 -4.68 1.65
C TYR A 484 7.81 -5.53 0.79
N THR A 485 6.72 -6.04 1.36
CA THR A 485 5.80 -7.00 0.75
C THR A 485 4.95 -6.40 -0.37
N GLY A 486 4.64 -7.20 -1.40
CA GLY A 486 3.68 -6.83 -2.43
C GLY A 486 2.26 -6.75 -1.89
N ILE A 487 1.68 -7.91 -1.58
CA ILE A 487 0.34 -8.07 -1.02
C ILE A 487 0.44 -8.83 0.31
N SER A 488 -0.18 -8.30 1.35
CA SER A 488 -0.18 -8.87 2.69
C SER A 488 -1.60 -9.24 3.12
N ALA A 489 -1.80 -10.42 3.72
CA ALA A 489 -3.09 -10.88 4.23
C ALA A 489 -3.00 -11.42 5.67
N GLY A 490 -3.86 -10.93 6.57
CA GLY A 490 -4.02 -11.40 7.96
C GLY A 490 -3.01 -10.90 9.02
N VAL A 491 -1.98 -10.14 8.62
CA VAL A 491 -0.87 -9.53 9.40
C VAL A 491 -1.07 -9.39 10.92
N ILE A 492 -0.10 -9.92 11.71
CA ILE A 492 0.17 -9.94 13.17
C ILE A 492 -1.00 -10.39 14.06
N GLN A 493 -2.21 -10.07 13.67
CA GLN A 493 -3.44 -10.42 14.36
C GLN A 493 -3.94 -11.81 13.98
N GLY A 494 -3.31 -12.41 12.98
CA GLY A 494 -3.44 -13.81 12.61
C GLY A 494 -2.59 -14.78 13.44
N HIS A 495 -1.72 -14.28 14.33
CA HIS A 495 -0.92 -15.16 15.18
C HIS A 495 -1.81 -16.14 15.95
N VAL A 496 -1.59 -17.42 15.68
CA VAL A 496 -2.13 -18.53 16.48
C VAL A 496 -1.47 -18.49 17.86
N ASP A 497 -2.25 -18.28 18.91
CA ASP A 497 -1.75 -18.29 20.29
C ASP A 497 -1.40 -19.69 20.79
N ASN A 498 -1.60 -20.71 19.96
CA ASN A 498 -0.99 -22.00 20.15
C ASN A 498 -0.92 -22.67 18.80
N ALA A 499 0.25 -22.65 18.22
CA ALA A 499 0.44 -23.26 16.93
C ALA A 499 0.42 -24.81 17.02
N ALA A 500 0.39 -25.39 18.24
CA ALA A 500 0.00 -26.79 18.53
C ALA A 500 -1.52 -27.04 18.50
N HIS A 501 -2.33 -25.98 18.56
CA HIS A 501 -3.79 -25.98 18.53
C HIS A 501 -4.37 -24.83 17.66
N PRO A 502 -4.03 -24.79 16.36
CA PRO A 502 -4.44 -23.72 15.45
C PRO A 502 -5.95 -23.58 15.25
N GLU A 503 -6.72 -24.61 15.59
CA GLU A 503 -8.19 -24.60 15.62
C GLU A 503 -8.79 -23.60 16.62
N ASN A 504 -8.00 -23.14 17.59
CA ASN A 504 -8.47 -22.26 18.67
C ASN A 504 -8.28 -20.76 18.37
N SER A 505 -7.62 -20.41 17.27
CA SER A 505 -7.42 -19.02 16.83
C SER A 505 -8.11 -18.82 15.49
N THR A 506 -9.45 -18.75 15.52
CA THR A 506 -10.25 -18.42 14.34
C THR A 506 -10.17 -16.92 14.03
N ASN A 507 -10.62 -16.49 12.87
CA ASN A 507 -10.99 -15.09 12.59
C ASN A 507 -12.05 -15.09 11.47
N ILE A 508 -12.49 -13.93 10.97
CA ILE A 508 -13.53 -13.89 9.94
C ILE A 508 -13.09 -14.13 8.50
N ASN A 509 -11.79 -14.22 8.23
CA ASN A 509 -11.31 -14.32 6.87
C ASN A 509 -11.94 -15.54 6.20
N SER A 510 -12.48 -15.33 4.99
CA SER A 510 -13.04 -16.38 4.16
C SER A 510 -13.25 -15.89 2.73
N ASP A 511 -13.17 -16.82 1.79
CA ASP A 511 -13.55 -16.64 0.39
C ASP A 511 -12.85 -15.46 -0.30
N ASN A 512 -11.66 -15.07 0.17
CA ASN A 512 -10.84 -14.04 -0.46
C ASN A 512 -10.07 -14.64 -1.64
N THR A 513 -9.79 -13.82 -2.65
CA THR A 513 -9.01 -14.24 -3.83
C THR A 513 -7.97 -13.18 -4.21
N ILE A 514 -6.72 -13.61 -4.35
CA ILE A 514 -5.61 -12.81 -4.90
C ILE A 514 -5.19 -13.47 -6.21
N SER A 515 -5.52 -12.88 -7.36
CA SER A 515 -5.26 -13.54 -8.64
C SER A 515 -4.78 -12.66 -9.79
N HIS A 516 -4.01 -13.23 -10.72
CA HIS A 516 -3.55 -12.54 -11.93
C HIS A 516 -2.81 -11.23 -11.67
N ASN A 517 -2.17 -11.05 -10.51
CA ASN A 517 -1.36 -9.87 -10.22
C ASN A 517 0.06 -10.06 -10.76
N LEU A 518 0.67 -8.95 -11.20
CA LEU A 518 2.07 -8.88 -11.61
C LEU A 518 2.86 -8.16 -10.50
N ILE A 519 3.78 -8.85 -9.83
CA ILE A 519 4.49 -8.35 -8.66
C ILE A 519 6.00 -8.45 -8.89
N HIS A 520 6.69 -7.33 -9.05
CA HIS A 520 8.13 -7.35 -9.29
C HIS A 520 8.85 -6.25 -8.53
N ARG A 521 10.16 -6.37 -8.29
CA ARG A 521 10.90 -5.36 -7.51
C ARG A 521 10.29 -5.11 -6.14
N TYR A 522 9.87 -6.19 -5.48
CA TYR A 522 9.41 -6.21 -4.09
C TYR A 522 10.59 -6.49 -3.15
N MET A 523 10.43 -6.23 -1.85
CA MET A 523 11.45 -6.43 -0.81
C MET A 523 12.77 -5.67 -1.06
N GLN A 524 12.70 -4.47 -1.62
CA GLN A 524 13.90 -3.72 -2.04
C GLN A 524 14.71 -3.14 -0.86
N VAL A 525 14.12 -3.04 0.33
CA VAL A 525 14.75 -2.40 1.50
C VAL A 525 14.77 -3.36 2.70
N LEU A 526 13.59 -3.83 3.13
CA LEU A 526 13.44 -4.69 4.30
C LEU A 526 13.52 -6.17 3.92
N LYS A 527 13.56 -7.05 4.92
CA LYS A 527 13.57 -8.52 4.74
C LYS A 527 12.37 -9.15 5.43
N ASP A 528 12.22 -10.47 5.27
CA ASP A 528 11.17 -11.27 5.93
C ASP A 528 9.75 -10.90 5.49
N GLY A 529 9.55 -10.96 4.18
CA GLY A 529 8.31 -10.70 3.46
C GLY A 529 8.39 -11.34 2.09
N GLY A 530 7.36 -11.15 1.26
CA GLY A 530 7.22 -11.84 -0.02
C GLY A 530 6.43 -11.04 -1.05
N ALA A 531 6.20 -11.63 -2.23
CA ALA A 531 5.32 -11.06 -3.23
C ALA A 531 3.88 -11.09 -2.71
N VAL A 532 3.48 -12.25 -2.19
CA VAL A 532 2.28 -12.44 -1.39
C VAL A 532 2.70 -13.05 -0.06
N TYR A 533 2.38 -12.35 1.03
CA TYR A 533 2.62 -12.76 2.40
C TYR A 533 1.29 -12.99 3.11
N VAL A 534 1.15 -14.14 3.77
CA VAL A 534 -0.07 -14.53 4.46
C VAL A 534 0.24 -14.96 5.87
N GLU A 535 -0.52 -14.45 6.81
CA GLU A 535 -0.44 -14.77 8.23
C GLU A 535 -1.83 -15.11 8.78
N GLY A 536 -1.90 -16.06 9.70
CA GLY A 536 -3.15 -16.48 10.33
C GLY A 536 -4.18 -17.19 9.47
N HIS A 537 -5.29 -17.54 10.13
CA HIS A 537 -6.43 -18.25 9.55
C HIS A 537 -7.07 -17.46 8.40
N GLN A 538 -7.37 -18.14 7.28
CA GLN A 538 -7.94 -17.51 6.07
C GLN A 538 -9.30 -18.09 5.64
N GLY A 539 -9.90 -18.99 6.42
CA GLY A 539 -11.18 -19.64 6.12
C GLY A 539 -11.65 -20.49 7.30
N GLN A 540 -12.94 -20.73 7.49
CA GLN A 540 -13.43 -21.51 8.64
C GLN A 540 -13.10 -23.00 8.56
N THR A 541 -12.87 -23.63 9.72
CA THR A 541 -12.82 -25.09 9.83
C THR A 541 -14.24 -25.65 9.80
N ILE A 542 -14.54 -26.46 8.78
CA ILE A 542 -15.83 -27.14 8.60
C ILE A 542 -15.68 -28.60 9.05
N GLU A 543 -16.60 -29.10 9.86
CA GLU A 543 -16.63 -30.49 10.30
C GLU A 543 -17.52 -31.37 9.39
N ALA A 544 -17.05 -32.58 9.09
CA ALA A 544 -17.83 -33.63 8.44
C ALA A 544 -18.84 -34.25 9.40
N ALA A 545 -19.81 -35.00 8.83
CA ALA A 545 -20.77 -35.81 9.59
C ALA A 545 -20.05 -36.94 10.37
N GLY A 546 -19.57 -36.62 11.56
CA GLY A 546 -18.70 -37.48 12.38
C GLY A 546 -17.73 -36.71 13.28
N GLY A 547 -17.64 -35.39 13.15
CA GLY A 547 -16.79 -34.52 13.99
C GLY A 547 -15.32 -34.48 13.57
N SER A 548 -14.97 -35.04 12.41
CA SER A 548 -13.65 -34.86 11.80
C SER A 548 -13.65 -33.63 10.89
N VAL A 549 -12.51 -32.98 10.74
CA VAL A 549 -12.33 -31.85 9.80
C VAL A 549 -12.63 -32.29 8.35
N ASP A 550 -13.56 -31.61 7.69
CA ASP A 550 -13.77 -31.68 6.25
C ASP A 550 -12.83 -30.68 5.56
N ARG A 551 -11.62 -31.16 5.28
CA ARG A 551 -10.58 -30.33 4.66
C ARG A 551 -11.01 -29.74 3.33
N ALA A 552 -11.72 -30.52 2.51
CA ALA A 552 -12.13 -30.09 1.17
C ALA A 552 -13.20 -28.99 1.24
N ALA A 553 -14.17 -29.12 2.15
CA ALA A 553 -15.14 -28.06 2.38
C ALA A 553 -14.48 -26.81 2.97
N SER A 554 -13.58 -26.98 3.94
CA SER A 554 -12.93 -25.86 4.64
C SER A 554 -12.03 -25.04 3.68
N ILE A 555 -11.18 -25.71 2.90
CA ILE A 555 -10.27 -25.02 1.98
C ILE A 555 -10.99 -24.34 0.82
N ALA A 556 -12.20 -24.79 0.46
CA ALA A 556 -13.03 -24.15 -0.56
C ALA A 556 -13.49 -22.73 -0.15
N HIS A 557 -13.49 -22.45 1.16
CA HIS A 557 -13.80 -21.13 1.74
C HIS A 557 -12.55 -20.40 2.25
N GLY A 558 -11.35 -20.93 1.96
CA GLY A 558 -10.08 -20.32 2.32
C GLY A 558 -9.67 -19.17 1.41
N LEU A 559 -8.42 -18.72 1.56
CA LEU A 559 -7.80 -17.77 0.64
C LEU A 559 -7.28 -18.52 -0.60
N THR A 560 -7.75 -18.11 -1.78
CA THR A 560 -7.20 -18.57 -3.06
C THR A 560 -6.17 -17.57 -3.57
N VAL A 561 -4.94 -18.02 -3.80
CA VAL A 561 -3.87 -17.26 -4.45
C VAL A 561 -3.57 -17.91 -5.80
N ALA A 562 -4.06 -17.30 -6.88
CA ALA A 562 -4.13 -17.95 -8.19
C ALA A 562 -3.47 -17.17 -9.34
N ASP A 563 -2.67 -17.84 -10.16
CA ASP A 563 -2.20 -17.29 -11.45
C ASP A 563 -1.45 -15.94 -11.34
N ASN A 564 -0.83 -15.67 -10.19
CA ASN A 564 0.00 -14.47 -10.01
C ASN A 564 1.39 -14.71 -10.60
N VAL A 565 2.04 -13.64 -11.06
CA VAL A 565 3.41 -13.66 -11.60
C VAL A 565 4.31 -12.80 -10.73
N ALA A 566 5.41 -13.37 -10.24
CA ALA A 566 6.41 -12.64 -9.46
C ALA A 566 7.86 -12.85 -9.94
N TYR A 567 8.64 -11.78 -9.95
CA TYR A 567 10.07 -11.82 -10.32
C TYR A 567 10.84 -10.59 -9.82
N ASP A 568 12.16 -10.57 -10.04
CA ASP A 568 13.07 -9.46 -9.67
C ASP A 568 12.93 -9.05 -8.19
N GLN A 569 13.00 -10.04 -7.32
CA GLN A 569 12.92 -9.83 -5.88
C GLN A 569 14.18 -9.17 -5.29
N GLY A 570 14.00 -8.45 -4.19
CA GLY A 570 15.10 -7.99 -3.34
C GLY A 570 15.45 -8.99 -2.24
N ASN A 571 15.21 -8.62 -0.99
CA ASN A 571 15.60 -9.37 0.21
C ASN A 571 14.48 -10.30 0.74
N VAL A 572 13.90 -11.14 -0.11
CA VAL A 572 12.85 -12.07 0.36
C VAL A 572 13.45 -13.21 1.19
N ASN A 573 12.58 -13.80 2.02
CA ASN A 573 12.74 -15.18 2.47
C ASN A 573 12.03 -16.11 1.47
N PHE A 574 10.73 -15.89 1.24
CA PHE A 574 9.90 -16.62 0.28
C PHE A 574 9.15 -15.67 -0.64
N THR A 575 8.92 -16.06 -1.90
CA THR A 575 8.04 -15.29 -2.81
C THR A 575 6.56 -15.47 -2.44
N TRP A 576 6.15 -16.73 -2.27
CA TRP A 576 4.83 -17.13 -1.79
C TRP A 576 4.96 -17.54 -0.32
N TYR A 577 4.68 -16.60 0.59
CA TYR A 577 5.07 -16.73 1.98
C TYR A 577 3.86 -17.01 2.88
N ASP A 578 3.74 -18.25 3.38
CA ASP A 578 2.79 -18.64 4.43
C ASP A 578 3.46 -18.62 5.82
N ASP A 579 3.31 -17.52 6.53
CA ASP A 579 3.97 -17.30 7.82
C ASP A 579 3.08 -17.74 9.00
N ALA A 580 3.41 -17.30 10.22
CA ALA A 580 2.84 -17.77 11.46
C ALA A 580 1.31 -17.92 11.43
N GLY A 581 0.81 -19.13 11.71
CA GLY A 581 -0.63 -19.40 11.79
C GLY A 581 -1.38 -19.45 10.46
N ALA A 582 -0.68 -19.32 9.33
CA ALA A 582 -1.29 -19.46 8.01
C ALA A 582 -1.95 -20.84 7.84
N GLN A 583 -3.23 -20.83 7.46
CA GLN A 583 -4.00 -22.04 7.15
C GLN A 583 -5.23 -21.77 6.28
N TRP A 584 -5.69 -22.82 5.58
CA TRP A 584 -6.75 -22.77 4.56
C TRP A 584 -6.35 -21.94 3.35
N LEU A 585 -5.20 -22.27 2.77
CA LEU A 585 -4.63 -21.56 1.62
C LEU A 585 -4.61 -22.47 0.40
N ASN A 586 -5.05 -21.93 -0.74
CA ASN A 586 -4.91 -22.58 -2.03
C ASN A 586 -4.00 -21.75 -2.95
N TRP A 587 -2.73 -22.15 -3.03
CA TRP A 587 -1.74 -21.61 -3.96
C TRP A 587 -1.80 -22.38 -5.27
N THR A 588 -2.37 -21.78 -6.32
CA THR A 588 -2.59 -22.47 -7.58
C THR A 588 -2.14 -21.70 -8.81
N GLY A 589 -1.47 -22.36 -9.75
CA GLY A 589 -1.08 -21.76 -11.03
C GLY A 589 -0.11 -20.58 -10.97
N ASN A 590 0.43 -20.23 -9.79
CA ASN A 590 1.32 -19.09 -9.64
C ASN A 590 2.66 -19.36 -10.33
N LEU A 591 3.23 -18.31 -10.91
CA LEU A 591 4.54 -18.32 -11.56
C LEU A 591 5.51 -17.43 -10.79
N GLU A 592 6.64 -17.97 -10.38
CA GLU A 592 7.76 -17.15 -9.92
C GLU A 592 9.09 -17.58 -10.54
N TRP A 593 10.00 -16.63 -10.72
CA TRP A 593 11.40 -16.96 -10.98
C TRP A 593 12.36 -15.91 -10.43
N GLY A 594 13.63 -16.33 -10.34
CA GLY A 594 14.70 -15.49 -9.81
C GLY A 594 14.70 -15.43 -8.28
N ALA A 595 13.96 -16.32 -7.61
CA ALA A 595 13.91 -16.35 -6.17
C ALA A 595 15.01 -17.17 -5.49
N LYS A 596 15.32 -16.77 -4.26
CA LYS A 596 16.10 -17.59 -3.31
C LYS A 596 15.30 -18.79 -2.84
N GLN A 597 14.04 -18.57 -2.48
CA GLN A 597 13.08 -19.61 -2.13
C GLN A 597 11.73 -19.20 -2.71
N ALA A 598 11.13 -20.10 -3.48
CA ALA A 598 9.88 -19.82 -4.18
C ALA A 598 8.69 -19.72 -3.23
N GLN A 599 8.61 -20.64 -2.27
CA GLN A 599 7.45 -20.78 -1.42
C GLN A 599 7.76 -21.41 -0.07
N GLY A 600 6.81 -21.29 0.85
CA GLY A 600 6.87 -21.87 2.18
C GLY A 600 6.82 -20.79 3.23
N GLY A 601 7.22 -21.13 4.44
CA GLY A 601 7.28 -20.14 5.49
C GLY A 601 7.63 -20.66 6.86
N CYS A 602 7.20 -19.89 7.84
CA CYS A 602 7.72 -19.94 9.19
C CYS A 602 6.57 -20.07 10.20
N GLN A 603 6.62 -21.07 11.09
CA GLN A 603 5.56 -21.32 12.07
C GLN A 603 4.13 -21.44 11.46
N THR A 604 4.04 -21.87 10.20
CA THR A 604 2.77 -22.19 9.54
C THR A 604 2.06 -23.35 10.25
N THR A 605 0.73 -23.36 10.23
CA THR A 605 -0.07 -24.32 11.01
C THR A 605 -0.76 -25.39 10.19
N GLY A 606 -0.97 -25.22 8.88
CA GLY A 606 -1.44 -26.31 8.02
C GLY A 606 -2.50 -25.97 6.99
N HIS A 607 -3.07 -26.98 6.36
CA HIS A 607 -4.12 -26.96 5.36
C HIS A 607 -3.78 -26.11 4.13
N LEU A 608 -2.65 -26.45 3.51
CA LEU A 608 -2.09 -25.71 2.37
C LEU A 608 -2.15 -26.56 1.09
N ASP A 609 -2.77 -26.03 0.06
CA ASP A 609 -2.72 -26.58 -1.29
C ASP A 609 -1.69 -25.81 -2.11
N TYR A 610 -0.77 -26.53 -2.75
CA TYR A 610 0.19 -26.04 -3.72
C TYR A 610 -0.03 -26.83 -5.02
N VAL A 611 -0.81 -26.26 -5.94
CA VAL A 611 -1.32 -26.99 -7.11
C VAL A 611 -1.00 -26.27 -8.43
N GLY A 612 -0.17 -26.88 -9.27
CA GLY A 612 0.10 -26.39 -10.62
C GLY A 612 0.98 -25.14 -10.70
N ASN A 613 1.68 -24.78 -9.62
CA ASN A 613 2.59 -23.64 -9.61
C ASN A 613 3.86 -23.93 -10.43
N VAL A 614 4.44 -22.89 -11.03
CA VAL A 614 5.70 -22.96 -11.78
C VAL A 614 6.72 -22.06 -11.10
N GLN A 615 7.83 -22.62 -10.62
CA GLN A 615 8.70 -21.86 -9.73
C GLN A 615 10.16 -22.28 -9.74
N SER A 616 11.03 -21.36 -9.34
CA SER A 616 12.46 -21.59 -9.16
C SER A 616 12.73 -22.29 -7.81
N GLY A 617 12.68 -23.62 -7.82
CA GLY A 617 13.07 -24.44 -6.65
C GLY A 617 12.04 -25.47 -6.21
N LEU A 618 12.23 -25.96 -4.98
CA LEU A 618 11.38 -26.99 -4.39
C LEU A 618 10.07 -26.40 -3.85
N THR A 619 9.05 -27.26 -3.79
CA THR A 619 7.70 -26.92 -3.30
C THR A 619 7.54 -27.49 -1.89
N GLY A 620 7.06 -26.68 -0.95
CA GLY A 620 6.64 -27.09 0.40
C GLY A 620 7.74 -27.09 1.45
N GLU A 621 8.69 -26.15 1.43
CA GLU A 621 9.76 -26.07 2.43
C GLU A 621 9.36 -25.18 3.64
N PHE A 622 9.39 -25.73 4.85
CA PHE A 622 9.04 -25.01 6.10
C PHE A 622 10.24 -25.00 7.06
N HIS A 623 10.90 -23.85 7.20
CA HIS A 623 12.30 -23.81 7.65
C HIS A 623 12.51 -23.61 9.16
N CYS A 624 11.56 -22.99 9.87
CA CYS A 624 11.76 -22.64 11.28
C CYS A 624 10.91 -23.49 12.25
N SER A 625 10.86 -24.81 12.05
CA SER A 625 10.21 -25.80 12.91
C SER A 625 8.71 -25.56 13.09
N PRO A 626 7.84 -26.11 12.22
CA PRO A 626 6.42 -25.97 12.40
C PRO A 626 6.00 -26.65 13.73
N PRO A 627 5.08 -26.04 14.48
CA PRO A 627 4.65 -26.48 15.81
C PRO A 627 3.71 -27.70 15.76
N VAL A 628 3.09 -27.93 14.60
CA VAL A 628 2.34 -29.14 14.22
C VAL A 628 2.78 -29.62 12.84
N PRO A 629 2.55 -30.89 12.49
CA PRO A 629 2.69 -31.33 11.11
C PRO A 629 1.81 -30.50 10.19
N VAL A 630 2.42 -29.84 9.21
CA VAL A 630 1.73 -29.08 8.17
C VAL A 630 1.15 -30.07 7.16
N ASP A 631 -0.18 -30.20 7.06
CA ASP A 631 -0.78 -31.00 6.00
C ASP A 631 -0.81 -30.19 4.70
N THR A 632 -0.07 -30.71 3.73
CA THR A 632 0.05 -30.09 2.41
C THR A 632 -0.50 -31.01 1.34
N ARG A 633 -1.13 -30.42 0.33
CA ARG A 633 -1.41 -31.07 -0.94
C ARG A 633 -0.51 -30.45 -2.00
N ILE A 634 0.44 -31.23 -2.50
CA ILE A 634 1.42 -30.79 -3.49
C ILE A 634 1.20 -31.58 -4.78
N GLU A 635 0.63 -30.93 -5.80
CA GLU A 635 0.25 -31.60 -7.06
C GLU A 635 0.57 -30.74 -8.29
N GLY A 636 1.09 -31.36 -9.36
CA GLY A 636 1.24 -30.70 -10.66
C GLY A 636 2.21 -29.52 -10.73
N ASN A 637 2.94 -29.19 -9.66
CA ASN A 637 3.91 -28.11 -9.67
C ASN A 637 5.13 -28.46 -10.54
N ARG A 638 5.68 -27.47 -11.24
CA ARG A 638 6.83 -27.61 -12.13
C ARG A 638 7.98 -26.71 -11.67
N ALA A 639 9.12 -27.32 -11.38
CA ALA A 639 10.35 -26.57 -11.12
C ALA A 639 10.94 -26.05 -12.44
N ILE A 640 11.39 -24.80 -12.44
CA ILE A 640 12.14 -24.15 -13.53
C ILE A 640 13.50 -23.64 -13.01
N PRO A 641 14.48 -23.37 -13.89
CA PRO A 641 15.72 -22.72 -13.49
C PRO A 641 15.45 -21.34 -12.84
N SER A 642 16.35 -20.89 -11.95
CA SER A 642 16.30 -19.52 -11.41
C SER A 642 16.47 -18.45 -12.50
N THR A 643 17.11 -18.81 -13.62
CA THR A 643 17.22 -18.00 -14.83
C THR A 643 16.54 -18.72 -16.01
N PRO A 644 15.19 -18.71 -16.07
CA PRO A 644 14.45 -19.49 -17.05
C PRO A 644 14.49 -18.87 -18.46
N ASP A 645 14.21 -19.70 -19.46
CA ASP A 645 13.94 -19.27 -20.82
C ASP A 645 12.45 -18.95 -21.00
N ALA A 646 12.08 -18.24 -22.06
CA ALA A 646 10.67 -17.94 -22.36
C ALA A 646 9.80 -19.20 -22.52
N ALA A 647 10.38 -20.32 -22.98
CA ALA A 647 9.67 -21.59 -23.14
C ALA A 647 9.41 -22.31 -21.80
N ASP A 648 10.12 -21.93 -20.74
CA ASP A 648 9.90 -22.46 -19.40
C ASP A 648 8.68 -21.80 -18.74
N LEU A 649 8.23 -20.64 -19.23
CA LEU A 649 7.13 -19.89 -18.64
C LEU A 649 5.78 -20.33 -19.24
N PRO A 650 4.72 -20.54 -18.43
CA PRO A 650 3.37 -20.74 -18.95
C PRO A 650 2.87 -19.47 -19.66
N ALA A 651 2.68 -19.57 -20.98
CA ALA A 651 2.34 -18.41 -21.81
C ALA A 651 1.04 -17.73 -21.36
N ASP A 652 0.01 -18.51 -21.01
CA ASP A 652 -1.29 -17.97 -20.58
C ASP A 652 -1.19 -17.22 -19.24
N THR A 653 -0.48 -17.77 -18.24
CA THR A 653 -0.26 -17.11 -16.95
C THR A 653 0.50 -15.79 -17.12
N VAL A 654 1.57 -15.79 -17.93
CA VAL A 654 2.34 -14.56 -18.21
C VAL A 654 1.49 -13.50 -18.94
N ALA A 655 0.68 -13.92 -19.91
CA ALA A 655 -0.13 -13.00 -20.72
C ALA A 655 -1.33 -12.40 -19.97
N GLN A 656 -1.85 -13.10 -18.96
CA GLN A 656 -3.03 -12.66 -18.19
C GLN A 656 -2.67 -11.90 -16.91
N ALA A 657 -1.43 -11.98 -16.44
CA ALA A 657 -0.99 -11.29 -15.23
C ALA A 657 -0.82 -9.78 -15.42
N GLY A 658 -1.16 -9.03 -14.38
CA GLY A 658 -1.07 -7.58 -14.34
C GLY A 658 -2.24 -6.89 -15.03
N LEU A 659 -2.00 -5.65 -15.47
CA LEU A 659 -3.04 -4.77 -16.00
C LEU A 659 -3.64 -5.30 -17.30
N THR A 660 -4.96 -5.13 -17.47
CA THR A 660 -5.71 -5.62 -18.63
C THR A 660 -6.43 -4.51 -19.39
N GLY A 661 -6.77 -4.79 -20.65
CA GLY A 661 -7.57 -3.92 -21.49
C GLY A 661 -7.03 -2.48 -21.57
N GLY A 662 -7.92 -1.49 -21.43
CA GLY A 662 -7.52 -0.09 -21.48
C GLY A 662 -6.61 0.37 -20.34
N TRP A 663 -6.47 -0.41 -19.26
CA TRP A 663 -5.66 -0.06 -18.10
C TRP A 663 -4.17 -0.33 -18.27
N GLN A 664 -3.77 -1.14 -19.25
CA GLN A 664 -2.36 -1.33 -19.63
C GLN A 664 -1.64 0.00 -19.90
N ARG A 665 -2.39 1.04 -20.32
CA ARG A 665 -1.85 2.39 -20.49
C ARG A 665 -1.17 2.96 -19.26
N LEU A 666 -1.58 2.57 -18.04
CA LEU A 666 -0.98 3.07 -16.79
C LEU A 666 0.51 2.71 -16.70
N THR A 667 0.90 1.56 -17.25
CA THR A 667 2.30 1.10 -17.23
C THR A 667 3.04 1.46 -18.52
N THR A 668 2.36 1.54 -19.67
CA THR A 668 3.00 1.82 -20.98
C THR A 668 3.13 3.30 -21.31
N SER A 669 2.46 4.22 -20.59
CA SER A 669 2.57 5.66 -20.82
C SER A 669 3.81 6.31 -20.19
N THR A 670 4.59 5.56 -19.41
CA THR A 670 5.85 6.00 -18.83
C THR A 670 7.01 5.22 -19.47
N ALA A 671 8.23 5.76 -19.32
CA ALA A 671 9.43 5.08 -19.82
C ALA A 671 9.47 3.63 -19.30
N PRO A 672 9.89 2.66 -20.12
CA PRO A 672 9.92 1.27 -19.71
C PRO A 672 10.92 1.07 -18.58
N GLY A 673 10.74 0.02 -17.79
CA GLY A 673 11.70 -0.44 -16.80
C GLY A 673 12.22 -1.82 -17.17
N VAL A 674 13.49 -2.08 -16.90
CA VAL A 674 14.11 -3.41 -17.05
C VAL A 674 14.69 -3.81 -15.70
N GLY A 675 13.99 -4.69 -15.01
CA GLY A 675 14.42 -5.22 -13.72
C GLY A 675 15.23 -6.51 -13.85
N TYR A 676 14.96 -7.28 -14.90
CA TYR A 676 15.53 -8.59 -15.15
C TYR A 676 15.95 -8.71 -16.61
N ALA A 677 17.20 -9.13 -16.86
CA ALA A 677 17.69 -9.43 -18.20
C ALA A 677 18.74 -10.55 -18.14
N HIS A 678 18.38 -11.75 -18.58
CA HIS A 678 19.25 -12.92 -18.49
C HIS A 678 19.32 -13.68 -19.81
N LYS A 679 20.52 -14.21 -20.10
CA LYS A 679 20.75 -15.09 -21.25
C LYS A 679 20.17 -16.46 -20.98
N ALA A 680 19.52 -17.00 -21.99
CA ALA A 680 18.97 -18.33 -21.94
C ALA A 680 20.05 -19.40 -21.77
N ALA A 681 19.77 -20.43 -20.98
CA ALA A 681 20.74 -21.50 -20.69
C ALA A 681 20.92 -22.45 -21.89
N ALA A 682 19.88 -22.61 -22.72
CA ALA A 682 19.85 -23.52 -23.86
C ALA A 682 19.15 -22.91 -25.08
N GLY A 683 19.55 -21.70 -25.50
CA GLY A 683 19.05 -21.05 -26.70
C GLY A 683 19.64 -19.64 -26.79
N GLY A 684 19.99 -19.17 -27.98
CA GLY A 684 20.68 -17.87 -28.14
C GLY A 684 19.79 -16.63 -27.93
N GLY A 685 18.89 -16.64 -26.93
CA GLY A 685 17.93 -15.59 -26.62
C GLY A 685 18.13 -14.98 -25.23
N VAL A 686 17.44 -13.89 -24.96
CA VAL A 686 17.46 -13.17 -23.68
C VAL A 686 16.02 -12.96 -23.22
N LEU A 687 15.70 -13.45 -22.03
CA LEU A 687 14.45 -13.11 -21.34
C LEU A 687 14.64 -11.76 -20.65
N VAL A 688 13.73 -10.82 -20.93
CA VAL A 688 13.74 -9.49 -20.34
C VAL A 688 12.42 -9.30 -19.61
N ALA A 689 12.48 -8.94 -18.34
CA ALA A 689 11.30 -8.63 -17.55
C ALA A 689 11.43 -7.29 -16.82
N GLY A 690 10.30 -6.64 -16.62
CA GLY A 690 10.20 -5.29 -16.11
C GLY A 690 8.80 -4.74 -16.32
N HIS A 691 8.68 -3.56 -16.93
CA HIS A 691 7.38 -2.93 -17.14
C HIS A 691 7.34 -2.00 -18.36
N GLY A 692 6.12 -1.65 -18.76
CA GLY A 692 5.87 -0.69 -19.84
C GLY A 692 6.16 -1.22 -21.23
N PHE A 693 6.29 -2.54 -21.40
CA PHE A 693 6.48 -3.16 -22.71
C PHE A 693 5.17 -3.13 -23.51
N GLY A 694 5.28 -3.15 -24.84
CA GLY A 694 4.15 -3.08 -25.74
C GLY A 694 4.53 -3.48 -27.18
N PRO A 695 3.57 -3.46 -28.10
CA PRO A 695 3.81 -3.87 -29.49
C PRO A 695 4.87 -3.03 -30.24
N ASP A 696 5.13 -1.81 -29.78
CA ASP A 696 6.14 -0.89 -30.33
C ASP A 696 7.52 -1.04 -29.68
N THR A 697 7.68 -1.94 -28.71
CA THR A 697 8.94 -2.15 -27.99
C THR A 697 10.07 -2.59 -28.92
N ARG A 698 11.21 -1.92 -28.80
CA ARG A 698 12.49 -2.26 -29.44
C ARG A 698 13.49 -2.68 -28.39
N VAL A 699 14.38 -3.59 -28.78
CA VAL A 699 15.45 -4.10 -27.92
C VAL A 699 16.77 -4.00 -28.67
N ASP A 700 17.76 -3.38 -28.04
CA ASP A 700 19.13 -3.28 -28.52
C ASP A 700 20.09 -3.96 -27.53
N PHE A 701 21.08 -4.67 -28.09
CA PHE A 701 22.16 -5.34 -27.38
C PHE A 701 23.46 -4.59 -27.64
N ASP A 702 23.97 -3.88 -26.63
CA ASP A 702 25.11 -2.95 -26.78
C ASP A 702 24.98 -1.97 -27.96
N GLY A 703 23.75 -1.49 -28.20
CA GLY A 703 23.44 -0.57 -29.30
C GLY A 703 23.23 -1.23 -30.66
N VAL A 704 23.22 -2.57 -30.73
CA VAL A 704 22.89 -3.32 -31.95
C VAL A 704 21.48 -3.92 -31.81
N PRO A 705 20.56 -3.68 -32.76
CA PRO A 705 19.19 -4.18 -32.66
C PRO A 705 19.10 -5.70 -32.54
N ALA A 706 18.17 -6.17 -31.70
CA ALA A 706 17.80 -7.59 -31.63
C ALA A 706 17.30 -8.08 -33.00
N THR A 707 17.62 -9.34 -33.33
CA THR A 707 17.22 -9.98 -34.60
C THR A 707 15.79 -10.53 -34.56
N GLY A 708 15.23 -10.69 -33.36
CA GLY A 708 13.85 -11.08 -33.13
C GLY A 708 13.40 -10.64 -31.74
N ILE A 709 12.15 -10.22 -31.62
CA ILE A 709 11.53 -9.82 -30.36
C ILE A 709 10.13 -10.45 -30.30
N THR A 710 9.82 -11.08 -29.18
CA THR A 710 8.49 -11.61 -28.87
C THR A 710 8.03 -10.99 -27.56
N ILE A 711 6.98 -10.17 -27.61
CA ILE A 711 6.35 -9.61 -26.41
C ILE A 711 5.41 -10.67 -25.83
N LEU A 712 5.62 -11.07 -24.58
CA LEU A 712 4.80 -12.06 -23.89
C LEU A 712 3.71 -11.39 -23.05
N SER A 713 4.02 -10.24 -22.45
CA SER A 713 3.08 -9.36 -21.73
C SER A 713 3.64 -7.93 -21.66
N ASN A 714 2.94 -7.01 -20.98
CA ASN A 714 3.46 -5.65 -20.72
C ASN A 714 4.64 -5.64 -19.72
N GLY A 715 4.96 -6.78 -19.11
CA GLY A 715 6.09 -6.93 -18.18
C GLY A 715 7.16 -7.92 -18.62
N VAL A 716 6.93 -8.74 -19.66
CA VAL A 716 7.87 -9.80 -20.08
C VAL A 716 8.01 -9.85 -21.61
N LEU A 717 9.24 -9.93 -22.09
CA LEU A 717 9.55 -10.17 -23.50
C LEU A 717 10.76 -11.10 -23.66
N HIS A 718 10.86 -11.69 -24.84
CA HIS A 718 12.02 -12.46 -25.27
C HIS A 718 12.68 -11.75 -26.46
N ALA A 719 14.00 -11.59 -26.44
CA ALA A 719 14.76 -10.94 -27.50
C ALA A 719 15.96 -11.78 -27.94
N VAL A 720 16.25 -11.82 -29.25
CA VAL A 720 17.33 -12.63 -29.82
C VAL A 720 18.52 -11.72 -30.19
N PRO A 721 19.67 -11.83 -29.50
CA PRO A 721 20.88 -11.10 -29.87
C PRO A 721 21.38 -11.45 -31.28
N PRO A 722 22.08 -10.53 -31.96
CA PRO A 722 22.76 -10.82 -33.23
C PRO A 722 23.74 -12.00 -33.12
N ALA A 723 23.89 -12.77 -34.21
CA ALA A 723 24.80 -13.91 -34.23
C ALA A 723 26.25 -13.50 -33.89
N GLY A 724 26.88 -14.23 -32.96
CA GLY A 724 28.24 -13.94 -32.49
C GLY A 724 28.34 -12.78 -31.48
N ALA A 725 27.23 -12.16 -31.10
CA ALA A 725 27.22 -11.18 -30.03
C ALA A 725 27.22 -11.86 -28.65
N ASP A 726 28.07 -11.37 -27.75
CA ASP A 726 28.05 -11.70 -26.32
C ASP A 726 27.74 -10.42 -25.53
N PRO A 727 26.50 -9.90 -25.63
CA PRO A 727 26.21 -8.56 -25.14
C PRO A 727 26.29 -8.50 -23.61
N VAL A 728 26.64 -7.31 -23.13
CA VAL A 728 26.71 -6.95 -21.72
C VAL A 728 25.53 -6.07 -21.32
N ARG A 729 24.92 -5.34 -22.26
CA ARG A 729 23.78 -4.45 -21.98
C ARG A 729 22.58 -4.74 -22.87
N VAL A 730 21.40 -4.67 -22.27
CA VAL A 730 20.12 -4.61 -22.98
C VAL A 730 19.51 -3.23 -22.80
N THR A 731 19.20 -2.57 -23.91
CA THR A 731 18.39 -1.35 -23.91
C THR A 731 17.02 -1.68 -24.47
N VAL A 732 15.97 -1.36 -23.71
CA VAL A 732 14.57 -1.47 -24.14
C VAL A 732 14.05 -0.07 -24.40
N THR A 733 13.44 0.15 -25.56
CA THR A 733 12.88 1.44 -25.99
C THR A 733 11.43 1.29 -26.38
N THR A 734 10.58 2.21 -25.92
CA THR A 734 9.18 2.38 -26.31
C THR A 734 8.93 3.83 -26.73
N HIS A 735 7.73 4.16 -27.18
CA HIS A 735 7.35 5.56 -27.44
C HIS A 735 7.49 6.48 -26.21
N ALA A 736 7.45 5.93 -24.99
CA ALA A 736 7.50 6.69 -23.74
C ALA A 736 8.93 6.88 -23.20
N GLY A 737 9.94 6.22 -23.76
CA GLY A 737 11.35 6.38 -23.38
C GLY A 737 12.18 5.10 -23.53
N SER A 738 13.33 5.06 -22.85
CA SER A 738 14.22 3.90 -22.85
C SER A 738 14.73 3.57 -21.45
N ALA A 739 14.97 2.29 -21.18
CA ALA A 739 15.71 1.80 -20.02
C ALA A 739 16.83 0.87 -20.46
N THR A 740 17.91 0.82 -19.69
CA THR A 740 19.06 -0.07 -19.95
C THR A 740 19.38 -0.85 -18.69
N ALA A 741 19.57 -2.16 -18.85
CA ALA A 741 20.05 -3.06 -17.81
C ALA A 741 21.32 -3.78 -18.26
N VAL A 742 22.11 -4.24 -17.29
CA VAL A 742 23.25 -5.12 -17.53
C VAL A 742 22.73 -6.55 -17.59
N LEU A 743 23.20 -7.32 -18.58
CA LEU A 743 22.94 -8.75 -18.69
C LEU A 743 23.70 -9.49 -17.60
N SER A 744 22.97 -10.29 -16.83
CA SER A 744 23.51 -11.15 -15.78
C SER A 744 23.51 -12.63 -16.13
#